data_AF-A0A6M0EZ34-F1
#
_entry.id   AF-A0A6M0EZ34-F1
#
_cell.length_a   1.000
_cell.length_b   1.000
_cell.length_c   1.000
_cell.angle_alpha   90.00
_cell.angle_beta   90.00
_cell.angle_gamma   90.00
#
_symmetry.space_group_name_H-M   'P 1'
#
loop_
_entity.id
_entity.type
_entity.pdbx_description
1 polymer ?
#
loop_
_entity_poly.entity_id
_entity_poly.type
_entity_poly.pdbx_seq_one_letter_code
_entity_poly.pdbx_strand_id
1 'polypeptide(L)'
;MREINPNELNNLLQIIALAIKLETFTGDELNDLGVISLLKCLGKAEGRGQRAEGFLYPTVVDFAGEEKGSKEKESSASESNLYLDKDSKPNEYSLGLSSKLLLQILEEVFNTTPLHPASLELAEACLPYFPNLYSCLSILLPAAMEIGHTYKQPAIAAKLLELYRRLDAENIEVLRHLATFYQDCRDYNQGIEKAKLCYSLSQTLPDKIAAIHLLLRGLLNSGGYWQEILKTSAELESLMLSLIKAQPKTFPESLTLRLLTPFFSLPHIKDEPAHFRAIINQVAQLFQTNIQTYAQQQTQWNPHLPLSPSPPLPISSNCTRRLKIGYISHCLRRHSVGWLARWLFQHHNRDRFQIYGYFVNYKKVDDTIQQWYLNQVDQAHQLGMDGLEIAEQIYRDNIDILVELDSITLDITSEVMALKPAPIQVTWLGWDASGIPAIDYFIADPYVLPATAQEYYTEKIWRLPQTYIAVDGFEVGVPTLRRDQLNIPNDAIIYLSSQRGYKRHPETVRLQMQILKQVPNSFFLIKGKAEAEAIKNFFNQIAEEEGVECDRLRFLPEVALESIHRANLGIADIVLDTYPYNGATTTLETLWMGIPIVTKVGQQFAARNSYTMMINSGITEGIAWNDQQYLEWGIRLGKDANLRQQIAWKLRQSRQSAPLWNGRQFTREIEKAFQVISNK
;
A
#
# COMPACT_ATOMS: atom_id res chain seq x y z
N MET A 1 32.20 36.57 7.28
CA MET A 1 32.31 35.67 6.09
C MET A 1 31.61 36.27 4.88
N ARG A 2 30.28 36.49 4.91
CA ARG A 2 29.52 37.12 3.80
C ARG A 2 30.04 38.51 3.39
N GLU A 3 30.38 39.37 4.34
CA GLU A 3 30.89 40.74 4.07
C GLU A 3 32.32 40.75 3.52
N ILE A 4 33.07 39.65 3.67
CA ILE A 4 34.49 39.57 3.32
C ILE A 4 34.66 38.99 1.91
N ASN A 5 33.85 37.98 1.55
CA ASN A 5 33.83 37.42 0.19
C ASN A 5 32.42 36.91 -0.16
N PRO A 6 31.51 37.78 -0.63
CA PRO A 6 30.09 37.48 -0.75
C PRO A 6 29.75 36.41 -1.81
N ASN A 7 30.69 36.13 -2.73
CA ASN A 7 30.50 35.16 -3.81
C ASN A 7 31.27 33.84 -3.58
N GLU A 8 31.93 33.68 -2.43
CA GLU A 8 32.68 32.46 -2.12
C GLU A 8 31.74 31.36 -1.61
N LEU A 9 31.46 30.40 -2.49
CA LEU A 9 30.41 29.41 -2.29
C LEU A 9 30.64 28.53 -1.06
N ASN A 10 31.89 28.14 -0.74
CA ASN A 10 32.20 27.40 0.48
C ASN A 10 31.83 28.17 1.75
N ASN A 11 32.06 29.49 1.78
CA ASN A 11 31.70 30.31 2.94
C ASN A 11 30.19 30.38 3.13
N LEU A 12 29.45 30.49 2.03
CA LEU A 12 27.98 30.50 2.05
C LEU A 12 27.43 29.14 2.52
N LEU A 13 28.00 28.03 2.03
CA LEU A 13 27.66 26.68 2.48
C LEU A 13 27.92 26.49 3.99
N GLN A 14 29.03 27.01 4.52
CA GLN A 14 29.31 27.00 5.96
C GLN A 14 28.32 27.84 6.78
N ILE A 15 27.84 28.97 6.24
CA ILE A 15 26.80 29.78 6.88
C ILE A 15 25.49 28.99 6.96
N ILE A 16 25.11 28.29 5.89
CA ILE A 16 23.93 27.40 5.88
C ILE A 16 24.10 26.27 6.90
N ALA A 17 25.26 25.60 6.91
CA ALA A 17 25.58 24.55 7.88
C ALA A 17 25.39 25.03 9.32
N LEU A 18 25.84 26.26 9.61
CA LEU A 18 25.71 26.87 10.92
C LEU A 18 24.26 27.20 11.26
N ALA A 19 23.48 27.74 10.32
CA ALA A 19 22.06 28.03 10.52
C ALA A 19 21.25 26.75 10.81
N ILE A 20 21.56 25.64 10.12
CA ILE A 20 20.96 24.33 10.36
C ILE A 20 21.29 23.84 11.77
N LYS A 21 22.58 23.90 12.16
CA LYS A 21 23.03 23.50 13.52
C LYS A 21 22.46 24.35 14.64
N LEU A 22 22.15 25.62 14.36
CA LEU A 22 21.52 26.54 15.31
C LEU A 22 19.99 26.43 15.31
N GLU A 23 19.40 25.54 14.49
CA GLU A 23 17.95 25.36 14.34
C GLU A 23 17.22 26.65 13.89
N THR A 24 17.91 27.54 13.18
CA THR A 24 17.34 28.81 12.68
C THR A 24 17.07 28.80 11.18
N PHE A 25 17.50 27.77 10.45
CA PHE A 25 17.38 27.68 9.00
C PHE A 25 15.92 27.49 8.54
N THR A 26 15.44 28.34 7.63
CA THR A 26 14.07 28.27 7.08
C THR A 26 14.02 27.83 5.62
N GLY A 27 15.18 27.82 4.94
CA GLY A 27 15.29 27.51 3.51
C GLY A 27 15.31 28.76 2.63
N ASP A 28 14.80 29.90 3.13
CA ASP A 28 14.88 31.20 2.47
C ASP A 28 16.35 31.65 2.31
N GLU A 29 17.22 31.25 3.24
CA GLU A 29 18.64 31.58 3.20
C GLU A 29 19.34 31.05 1.95
N LEU A 30 18.84 29.96 1.34
CA LEU A 30 19.37 29.45 0.07
C LEU A 30 19.25 30.48 -1.06
N ASN A 31 18.15 31.23 -1.05
CA ASN A 31 17.88 32.31 -2.00
C ASN A 31 18.53 33.63 -1.56
N ASP A 32 18.41 33.99 -0.28
CA ASP A 32 18.94 35.25 0.26
C ASP A 32 20.47 35.34 0.21
N LEU A 33 21.15 34.20 0.31
CA LEU A 33 22.60 34.08 0.14
C LEU A 33 23.00 33.93 -1.34
N GLY A 34 22.05 33.77 -2.26
CA GLY A 34 22.30 33.63 -3.70
C GLY A 34 22.99 32.33 -4.10
N VAL A 35 23.03 31.32 -3.22
CA VAL A 35 23.81 30.08 -3.42
C VAL A 35 23.36 29.33 -4.67
N ILE A 36 22.05 29.21 -4.89
CA ILE A 36 21.47 28.52 -6.06
C ILE A 36 21.89 29.22 -7.35
N SER A 37 21.81 30.55 -7.39
CA SER A 37 22.19 31.36 -8.55
C SER A 37 23.68 31.21 -8.88
N LEU A 38 24.55 31.23 -7.86
CA LEU A 38 25.99 31.06 -8.02
C LEU A 38 26.35 29.66 -8.55
N LEU A 39 25.73 28.60 -8.00
CA LEU A 39 25.90 27.22 -8.50
C LEU A 39 25.48 27.10 -9.96
N LYS A 40 24.32 27.64 -10.34
CA LYS A 40 23.83 27.63 -11.73
C LYS A 40 24.77 28.40 -12.69
N CYS A 41 25.40 29.48 -12.23
CA CYS A 41 26.38 30.23 -13.01
C CYS A 41 27.68 29.45 -13.22
N LEU A 42 28.19 28.81 -12.17
CA LEU A 42 29.43 28.04 -12.22
C LEU A 42 29.29 26.77 -13.09
N GLY A 43 28.20 26.04 -12.96
CA GLY A 43 27.97 24.82 -13.75
C GLY A 43 27.86 25.11 -15.27
N LYS A 44 27.34 26.28 -15.65
CA LYS A 44 27.33 26.75 -17.05
C LYS A 44 28.71 27.09 -17.58
N ALA A 45 29.63 27.51 -16.72
CA ALA A 45 31.01 27.83 -17.10
C ALA A 45 31.85 26.56 -17.30
N GLU A 46 31.69 25.56 -16.42
CA GLU A 46 32.37 24.26 -16.53
C GLU A 46 31.87 23.43 -17.73
N GLY A 47 30.55 23.44 -18.00
CA GLY A 47 29.96 22.77 -19.17
C GLY A 47 30.38 23.35 -20.54
N ARG A 48 30.99 24.55 -20.57
CA ARG A 48 31.62 25.10 -21.79
C ARG A 48 33.07 24.63 -21.98
N GLY A 49 33.74 24.14 -20.93
CA GLY A 49 35.11 23.61 -20.97
C GLY A 49 35.21 22.13 -21.35
N GLN A 50 34.16 21.33 -21.12
CA GLN A 50 34.14 19.89 -21.38
C GLN A 50 33.62 19.48 -22.77
N ARG A 51 33.53 20.41 -23.74
CA ARG A 51 33.11 20.08 -25.13
C ARG A 51 34.22 19.48 -26.02
N ALA A 52 35.31 19.02 -25.43
CA ALA A 52 36.40 18.36 -26.13
C ALA A 52 36.82 17.07 -25.39
N GLU A 53 35.90 16.12 -25.25
CA GLU A 53 36.15 14.67 -25.38
C GLU A 53 34.80 13.92 -25.24
N GLY A 54 34.54 12.98 -26.14
CA GLY A 54 33.21 12.67 -26.64
C GLY A 54 32.26 11.90 -25.71
N PHE A 55 31.03 12.38 -25.62
CA PHE A 55 29.83 11.52 -25.60
C PHE A 55 29.00 11.87 -26.85
N LEU A 56 29.23 11.14 -27.94
CA LEU A 56 28.40 11.20 -29.13
C LEU A 56 27.17 10.30 -28.92
N TYR A 57 26.01 10.91 -28.71
CA TYR A 57 24.72 10.25 -28.94
C TYR A 57 24.38 10.34 -30.44
N PRO A 58 23.95 9.27 -31.12
CA PRO A 58 23.39 9.39 -32.45
C PRO A 58 21.98 9.99 -32.38
N THR A 59 21.81 11.14 -33.02
CA THR A 59 20.51 11.69 -33.42
C THR A 59 19.80 10.76 -34.39
N VAL A 60 18.48 10.66 -34.17
CA VAL A 60 17.46 10.01 -35.03
C VAL A 60 17.65 10.37 -36.50
N VAL A 61 17.66 9.36 -37.38
CA VAL A 61 17.51 9.52 -38.84
C VAL A 61 16.40 8.58 -39.33
N ASP A 62 15.56 9.16 -40.19
CA ASP A 62 14.40 8.60 -40.86
C ASP A 62 14.56 7.20 -41.50
N PHE A 63 13.44 6.48 -41.50
CA PHE A 63 13.22 5.26 -42.25
C PHE A 63 13.29 5.47 -43.77
N ALA A 64 14.21 4.79 -44.46
CA ALA A 64 14.01 4.27 -45.82
C ALA A 64 15.12 3.27 -46.21
N GLY A 65 14.72 2.11 -46.74
CA GLY A 65 15.43 1.46 -47.86
C GLY A 65 16.43 0.33 -47.56
N GLU A 66 15.95 -0.90 -47.79
CA GLU A 66 16.57 -1.98 -48.57
C GLU A 66 17.77 -2.82 -48.05
N GLU A 67 17.69 -4.09 -48.45
CA GLU A 67 18.51 -5.27 -48.16
C GLU A 67 19.94 -5.22 -48.73
N LYS A 68 20.90 -5.84 -48.01
CA LYS A 68 21.72 -7.00 -48.46
C LYS A 68 23.01 -7.17 -47.64
N GLY A 69 23.31 -8.43 -47.29
CA GLY A 69 24.63 -9.03 -47.55
C GLY A 69 25.73 -8.97 -46.48
N SER A 70 25.81 -10.05 -45.68
CA SER A 70 27.00 -10.91 -45.46
C SER A 70 28.37 -10.31 -45.10
N LYS A 71 28.95 -10.72 -43.95
CA LYS A 71 30.17 -11.55 -43.79
C LYS A 71 30.92 -11.28 -42.48
N GLU A 72 31.31 -12.40 -41.89
CA GLU A 72 32.26 -12.65 -40.79
C GLU A 72 33.55 -11.83 -40.82
N LYS A 73 34.10 -11.53 -39.63
CA LYS A 73 35.46 -11.96 -39.25
C LYS A 73 35.75 -11.77 -37.76
N GLU A 74 36.24 -12.85 -37.15
CA GLU A 74 36.97 -12.92 -35.89
C GLU A 74 38.27 -12.07 -35.94
N SER A 75 38.73 -11.54 -34.81
CA SER A 75 39.96 -12.04 -34.15
C SER A 75 40.41 -11.19 -32.95
N SER A 76 40.88 -11.95 -31.95
CA SER A 76 42.02 -11.73 -31.05
C SER A 76 42.05 -10.60 -30.02
N ALA A 77 42.22 -11.06 -28.79
CA ALA A 77 42.69 -10.36 -27.61
C ALA A 77 44.07 -9.69 -27.77
N SER A 78 44.30 -8.64 -26.99
CA SER A 78 45.60 -8.38 -26.37
C SER A 78 45.43 -7.57 -25.09
N GLU A 79 45.94 -8.12 -24.00
CA GLU A 79 46.30 -7.41 -22.77
C GLU A 79 47.52 -6.52 -23.06
N SER A 80 47.54 -5.30 -22.54
CA SER A 80 48.79 -4.71 -22.00
C SER A 80 48.58 -3.37 -21.28
N ASN A 81 48.97 -3.39 -20.01
CA ASN A 81 49.77 -2.38 -19.31
C ASN A 81 49.15 -1.04 -18.88
N LEU A 82 48.82 -1.02 -17.57
CA LEU A 82 48.96 0.14 -16.68
C LEU A 82 50.33 0.80 -16.88
N TYR A 83 50.35 2.05 -17.33
CA TYR A 83 51.41 3.00 -17.03
C TYR A 83 50.86 4.06 -16.08
N LEU A 84 51.40 4.06 -14.86
CA LEU A 84 51.29 5.13 -13.89
C LEU A 84 52.07 6.34 -14.41
N ASP A 85 51.36 7.34 -14.93
CA ASP A 85 51.96 8.65 -15.19
C ASP A 85 51.99 9.45 -13.89
N LYS A 86 53.16 9.40 -13.24
CA LYS A 86 53.57 10.31 -12.18
C LYS A 86 54.17 11.54 -12.86
N ASP A 87 53.37 12.60 -13.00
CA ASP A 87 53.76 14.02 -12.96
C ASP A 87 52.74 14.87 -13.72
N SER A 88 51.58 15.09 -13.11
CA SER A 88 50.79 16.29 -13.39
C SER A 88 50.55 17.04 -12.08
N LYS A 89 51.27 18.15 -11.92
CA LYS A 89 51.01 19.11 -10.85
C LYS A 89 49.56 19.61 -10.97
N PRO A 90 48.83 19.81 -9.86
CA PRO A 90 47.49 20.37 -9.94
C PRO A 90 47.60 21.80 -10.45
N ASN A 91 46.89 22.11 -11.54
CA ASN A 91 46.61 23.49 -11.91
C ASN A 91 45.66 24.08 -10.86
N GLU A 92 46.24 24.61 -9.77
CA GLU A 92 45.57 25.47 -8.80
C GLU A 92 45.19 26.79 -9.48
N TYR A 93 44.05 26.85 -10.18
CA TYR A 93 43.23 28.06 -10.43
C TYR A 93 41.87 27.69 -11.06
N SER A 94 41.22 26.63 -10.56
CA SER A 94 39.78 26.36 -10.78
C SER A 94 39.03 26.58 -9.47
N LEU A 95 37.96 27.38 -9.48
CA LEU A 95 37.22 27.82 -8.28
C LEU A 95 37.03 26.70 -7.24
N GLY A 96 37.64 26.85 -6.06
CA GLY A 96 37.77 25.83 -5.01
C GLY A 96 36.49 25.40 -4.28
N LEU A 97 35.38 25.13 -4.99
CA LEU A 97 34.16 24.56 -4.42
C LEU A 97 34.40 23.13 -3.91
N SER A 98 34.11 22.88 -2.63
CA SER A 98 34.17 21.54 -2.06
C SER A 98 32.89 20.76 -2.37
N SER A 99 32.95 19.85 -3.36
CA SER A 99 31.80 18.97 -3.69
C SER A 99 31.34 18.16 -2.48
N LYS A 100 32.26 17.72 -1.62
CA LYS A 100 31.91 17.01 -0.38
C LYS A 100 31.06 17.88 0.56
N LEU A 101 31.45 19.13 0.75
CA LEU A 101 30.68 20.08 1.58
C LEU A 101 29.32 20.37 0.95
N LEU A 102 29.27 20.60 -0.36
CA LEU A 102 28.01 20.87 -1.07
C LEU A 102 27.01 19.72 -0.92
N LEU A 103 27.45 18.48 -1.11
CA LEU A 103 26.58 17.31 -0.99
C LEU A 103 26.13 17.05 0.46
N GLN A 104 27.01 17.28 1.44
CA GLN A 104 26.62 17.22 2.86
C GLN A 104 25.53 18.27 3.16
N ILE A 105 25.68 19.50 2.66
CA ILE A 105 24.68 20.55 2.87
C ILE A 105 23.37 20.22 2.18
N LEU A 106 23.41 19.65 0.97
CA LEU A 106 22.20 19.21 0.28
C LEU A 106 21.43 18.18 1.12
N GLU A 107 22.11 17.20 1.71
CA GLU A 107 21.51 16.21 2.60
C GLU A 107 20.94 16.86 3.87
N GLU A 108 21.69 17.74 4.53
CA GLU A 108 21.22 18.48 5.72
C GLU A 108 20.00 19.37 5.41
N VAL A 109 19.95 19.99 4.23
CA VAL A 109 18.79 20.77 3.76
C VAL A 109 17.56 19.90 3.58
N PHE A 110 17.69 18.69 3.03
CA PHE A 110 16.56 17.77 2.93
C PHE A 110 16.09 17.29 4.30
N ASN A 111 17.00 17.05 5.24
CA ASN A 111 16.63 16.65 6.60
C ASN A 111 15.93 17.78 7.39
N THR A 112 16.19 19.05 7.05
CA THR A 112 15.68 20.21 7.80
C THR A 112 14.44 20.83 7.15
N THR A 113 14.50 21.09 5.83
CA THR A 113 13.45 21.77 5.07
C THR A 113 13.07 21.01 3.79
N PRO A 114 12.62 19.74 3.89
CA PRO A 114 12.39 18.88 2.72
C PRO A 114 11.31 19.39 1.77
N LEU A 115 10.35 20.18 2.28
CA LEU A 115 9.22 20.69 1.51
C LEU A 115 9.42 22.12 0.98
N HIS A 116 10.52 22.78 1.36
CA HIS A 116 10.77 24.15 0.93
C HIS A 116 11.11 24.18 -0.57
N PRO A 117 10.51 25.06 -1.40
CA PRO A 117 10.77 25.09 -2.84
C PRO A 117 12.25 25.20 -3.21
N ALA A 118 13.01 25.98 -2.43
CA ALA A 118 14.45 26.18 -2.65
C ALA A 118 15.27 24.88 -2.47
N SER A 119 14.79 23.88 -1.72
CA SER A 119 15.47 22.60 -1.55
C SER A 119 15.52 21.81 -2.86
N LEU A 120 14.41 21.81 -3.63
CA LEU A 120 14.38 21.19 -4.97
C LEU A 120 15.25 21.96 -5.96
N GLU A 121 15.23 23.29 -5.91
CA GLU A 121 16.07 24.13 -6.78
C GLU A 121 17.56 23.97 -6.48
N LEU A 122 17.92 23.82 -5.20
CA LEU A 122 19.28 23.52 -4.77
C LEU A 122 19.71 22.15 -5.32
N ALA A 123 18.87 21.12 -5.20
CA ALA A 123 19.17 19.80 -5.73
C ALA A 123 19.40 19.82 -7.25
N GLU A 124 18.58 20.56 -8.00
CA GLU A 124 18.76 20.76 -9.44
C GLU A 124 20.08 21.47 -9.75
N ALA A 125 20.42 22.51 -8.98
CA ALA A 125 21.68 23.24 -9.13
C ALA A 125 22.92 22.37 -8.76
N CYS A 126 22.75 21.36 -7.90
CA CYS A 126 23.81 20.44 -7.50
C CYS A 126 24.10 19.33 -8.53
N LEU A 127 23.23 19.09 -9.52
CA LEU A 127 23.38 17.98 -10.48
C LEU A 127 24.76 17.89 -11.15
N PRO A 128 25.37 18.99 -11.64
CA PRO A 128 26.69 18.94 -12.28
C PRO A 128 27.84 18.60 -11.32
N TYR A 129 27.62 18.70 -10.01
CA TYR A 129 28.65 18.60 -8.98
C TYR A 129 28.71 17.23 -8.29
N PHE A 130 27.80 16.30 -8.65
CA PHE A 130 27.87 14.93 -8.16
C PHE A 130 29.06 14.20 -8.81
N PRO A 131 29.87 13.47 -8.03
CA PRO A 131 31.03 12.76 -8.57
C PRO A 131 30.65 11.56 -9.45
N ASN A 132 29.48 10.98 -9.24
CA ASN A 132 28.94 9.86 -10.00
C ASN A 132 27.43 9.70 -9.74
N LEU A 133 26.77 8.87 -10.56
CA LEU A 133 25.34 8.56 -10.45
C LEU A 133 24.98 7.95 -9.10
N TYR A 134 25.83 7.08 -8.54
CA TYR A 134 25.58 6.45 -7.25
C TYR A 134 25.44 7.47 -6.11
N SER A 135 26.36 8.45 -6.06
CA SER A 135 26.34 9.52 -5.05
C SER A 135 25.08 10.39 -5.19
N CYS A 136 24.66 10.66 -6.43
CA CYS A 136 23.40 11.33 -6.72
C CYS A 136 22.19 10.55 -6.19
N LEU A 137 22.10 9.27 -6.54
CA LEU A 137 21.00 8.41 -6.11
C LEU A 137 20.94 8.28 -4.58
N SER A 138 22.11 8.15 -3.93
CA SER A 138 22.20 7.98 -2.46
C SER A 138 21.67 9.17 -1.66
N ILE A 139 21.60 10.36 -2.25
CA ILE A 139 21.01 11.55 -1.61
C ILE A 139 19.57 11.76 -2.06
N LEU A 140 19.31 11.70 -3.37
CA LEU A 140 17.98 12.05 -3.91
C LEU A 140 16.91 11.00 -3.59
N LEU A 141 17.26 9.71 -3.58
CA LEU A 141 16.27 8.65 -3.36
C LEU A 141 15.74 8.64 -1.91
N PRO A 142 16.57 8.65 -0.84
CA PRO A 142 16.07 8.73 0.53
C PRO A 142 15.23 9.99 0.77
N ALA A 143 15.68 11.14 0.27
CA ALA A 143 14.92 12.39 0.37
C ALA A 143 13.56 12.29 -0.33
N ALA A 144 13.50 11.70 -1.54
CA ALA A 144 12.25 11.48 -2.25
C ALA A 144 11.32 10.51 -1.49
N MET A 145 11.87 9.45 -0.91
CA MET A 145 11.11 8.49 -0.10
C MET A 145 10.51 9.17 1.14
N GLU A 146 11.28 10.01 1.82
CA GLU A 146 10.80 10.75 2.98
C GLU A 146 9.72 11.77 2.59
N ILE A 147 9.96 12.59 1.56
CA ILE A 147 8.97 13.55 1.04
C ILE A 147 7.68 12.85 0.61
N GLY A 148 7.81 11.75 -0.14
CA GLY A 148 6.68 11.03 -0.73
C GLY A 148 5.85 10.29 0.32
N HIS A 149 6.48 9.54 1.21
CA HIS A 149 5.80 8.65 2.13
C HIS A 149 5.58 9.25 3.53
N THR A 150 6.56 9.98 4.07
CA THR A 150 6.46 10.59 5.40
C THR A 150 5.65 11.88 5.35
N TYR A 151 6.04 12.81 4.50
CA TYR A 151 5.35 14.10 4.35
C TYR A 151 4.09 14.02 3.47
N LYS A 152 3.83 12.87 2.85
CA LYS A 152 2.69 12.63 1.94
C LYS A 152 2.65 13.65 0.79
N GLN A 153 3.81 14.00 0.26
CA GLN A 153 3.97 14.90 -0.90
C GLN A 153 4.52 14.15 -2.12
N PRO A 154 3.80 13.14 -2.66
CA PRO A 154 4.30 12.31 -3.76
C PRO A 154 4.60 13.11 -5.03
N ALA A 155 3.88 14.22 -5.29
CA ALA A 155 4.17 15.08 -6.43
C ALA A 155 5.54 15.78 -6.32
N ILE A 156 5.97 16.17 -5.11
CA ILE A 156 7.29 16.77 -4.88
C ILE A 156 8.37 15.70 -4.98
N ALA A 157 8.14 14.52 -4.40
CA ALA A 157 9.04 13.37 -4.51
C ALA A 157 9.27 12.94 -5.97
N ALA A 158 8.21 12.92 -6.78
CA ALA A 158 8.32 12.64 -8.21
C ALA A 158 9.19 13.67 -8.94
N LYS A 159 9.00 14.97 -8.68
CA LYS A 159 9.85 16.04 -9.24
C LYS A 159 11.32 15.86 -8.87
N LEU A 160 11.60 15.45 -7.64
CA LEU A 160 12.98 15.21 -7.17
C LEU A 160 13.61 14.04 -7.93
N LEU A 161 12.90 12.93 -8.12
CA LEU A 161 13.41 11.78 -8.88
C LEU A 161 13.50 12.03 -10.39
N GLU A 162 12.67 12.92 -10.95
CA GLU A 162 12.82 13.36 -12.34
C GLU A 162 14.14 14.12 -12.56
N LEU A 163 14.74 14.73 -11.53
CA LEU A 163 16.09 15.30 -11.64
C LEU A 163 17.13 14.22 -11.90
N TYR A 164 17.07 13.11 -11.16
CA TYR A 164 17.95 11.96 -11.38
C TYR A 164 17.74 11.36 -12.79
N ARG A 165 16.48 11.26 -13.23
CA ARG A 165 16.14 10.69 -14.55
C ARG A 165 16.76 11.46 -15.73
N ARG A 166 17.11 12.74 -15.56
CA ARG A 166 17.85 13.51 -16.58
C ARG A 166 19.28 13.00 -16.78
N LEU A 167 19.84 12.34 -15.77
CA LEU A 167 21.19 11.78 -15.79
C LEU A 167 21.17 10.30 -16.22
N ASP A 168 20.20 9.53 -15.74
CA ASP A 168 20.03 8.12 -16.06
C ASP A 168 18.53 7.80 -16.23
N ALA A 169 18.09 7.81 -17.48
CA ALA A 169 16.67 7.70 -17.84
C ALA A 169 16.11 6.27 -17.72
N GLU A 170 16.99 5.26 -17.72
CA GLU A 170 16.64 3.84 -17.76
C GLU A 170 16.83 3.15 -16.40
N ASN A 171 17.13 3.91 -15.34
CA ASN A 171 17.27 3.37 -14.01
C ASN A 171 15.96 2.75 -13.49
N ILE A 172 15.94 1.42 -13.42
CA ILE A 172 14.74 0.65 -13.05
C ILE A 172 14.23 1.03 -11.65
N GLU A 173 15.12 1.20 -10.66
CA GLU A 173 14.68 1.50 -9.29
C GLU A 173 14.03 2.89 -9.20
N VAL A 174 14.59 3.89 -9.88
CA VAL A 174 13.98 5.23 -9.96
C VAL A 174 12.65 5.20 -10.70
N LEU A 175 12.54 4.42 -11.79
CA LEU A 175 11.28 4.25 -12.51
C LEU A 175 10.18 3.62 -11.64
N ARG A 176 10.52 2.69 -10.74
CA ARG A 176 9.57 2.08 -9.80
C ARG A 176 9.01 3.11 -8.82
N HIS A 177 9.87 3.93 -8.24
CA HIS A 177 9.46 4.98 -7.31
C HIS A 177 8.66 6.08 -8.03
N LEU A 178 9.10 6.51 -9.22
CA LEU A 178 8.34 7.46 -10.04
C LEU A 178 6.95 6.94 -10.38
N ALA A 179 6.83 5.69 -10.85
CA ALA A 179 5.53 5.06 -11.11
C ALA A 179 4.62 5.13 -9.88
N THR A 180 5.16 4.77 -8.71
CA THR A 180 4.41 4.80 -7.44
C THR A 180 3.97 6.22 -7.06
N PHE A 181 4.88 7.20 -7.09
CA PHE A 181 4.58 8.57 -6.71
C PHE A 181 3.60 9.26 -7.66
N TYR A 182 3.72 9.06 -8.98
CA TYR A 182 2.73 9.56 -9.93
C TYR A 182 1.35 8.95 -9.69
N GLN A 183 1.28 7.65 -9.44
CA GLN A 183 0.02 6.99 -9.08
C GLN A 183 -0.56 7.53 -7.76
N ASP A 184 0.28 7.78 -6.74
CA ASP A 184 -0.15 8.30 -5.43
C ASP A 184 -0.62 9.76 -5.49
N CYS A 185 -0.05 10.57 -6.40
CA CYS A 185 -0.51 11.93 -6.68
C CYS A 185 -1.64 12.01 -7.72
N ARG A 186 -2.15 10.86 -8.18
CA ARG A 186 -3.26 10.69 -9.14
C ARG A 186 -2.94 11.08 -10.58
N ASP A 187 -1.66 11.23 -10.92
CA ASP A 187 -1.21 11.29 -12.32
C ASP A 187 -1.00 9.87 -12.83
N TYR A 188 -2.11 9.14 -13.02
CA TYR A 188 -2.06 7.74 -13.42
C TYR A 188 -1.46 7.56 -14.82
N ASN A 189 -1.58 8.55 -15.71
CA ASN A 189 -0.98 8.48 -17.05
C ASN A 189 0.54 8.38 -16.94
N GLN A 190 1.19 9.34 -16.26
CA GLN A 190 2.63 9.26 -16.02
C GLN A 190 3.00 7.99 -15.25
N GLY A 191 2.22 7.65 -14.21
CA GLY A 191 2.46 6.46 -13.42
C GLY A 191 2.43 5.14 -14.21
N ILE A 192 1.49 5.00 -15.15
CA ILE A 192 1.36 3.84 -16.04
C ILE A 192 2.49 3.83 -17.07
N GLU A 193 2.85 4.99 -17.64
CA GLU A 193 3.97 5.11 -18.59
C GLU A 193 5.30 4.70 -17.95
N LYS A 194 5.61 5.19 -16.74
CA LYS A 194 6.82 4.78 -16.02
C LYS A 194 6.82 3.30 -15.68
N ALA A 195 5.66 2.73 -15.31
CA ALA A 195 5.55 1.30 -15.04
C ALA A 195 5.75 0.44 -16.30
N LYS A 196 5.22 0.86 -17.46
CA LYS A 196 5.45 0.20 -18.76
C LYS A 196 6.94 0.22 -19.14
N LEU A 197 7.60 1.37 -18.98
CA LEU A 197 9.03 1.50 -19.26
C LEU A 197 9.87 0.64 -18.29
N CYS A 198 9.53 0.66 -16.99
CA CYS A 198 10.15 -0.22 -16.00
C CYS A 198 10.01 -1.70 -16.39
N TYR A 199 8.84 -2.11 -16.88
CA TYR A 199 8.60 -3.48 -17.33
C TYR A 199 9.44 -3.84 -18.56
N SER A 200 9.52 -2.97 -19.57
CA SER A 200 10.30 -3.24 -20.78
C SER A 200 11.81 -3.35 -20.52
N LEU A 201 12.32 -2.66 -19.50
CA LEU A 201 13.74 -2.70 -19.12
C LEU A 201 14.07 -3.87 -18.19
N SER A 202 13.07 -4.49 -17.56
CA SER A 202 13.25 -5.58 -16.59
C SER A 202 13.75 -6.86 -17.26
N GLN A 203 14.88 -7.38 -16.77
CA GLN A 203 15.54 -8.56 -17.37
C GLN A 203 15.19 -9.86 -16.63
N THR A 204 15.21 -9.84 -15.30
CA THR A 204 14.97 -11.03 -14.47
C THR A 204 13.48 -11.28 -14.24
N LEU A 205 13.11 -12.53 -13.89
CA LEU A 205 11.72 -12.85 -13.54
C LEU A 205 11.21 -12.03 -12.35
N PRO A 206 11.94 -11.91 -11.20
CA PRO A 206 11.50 -11.07 -10.10
C PRO A 206 11.33 -9.59 -10.48
N ASP A 207 12.22 -9.04 -11.32
CA ASP A 207 12.09 -7.65 -11.78
C ASP A 207 10.84 -7.45 -12.63
N LYS A 208 10.58 -8.36 -13.57
CA LYS A 208 9.37 -8.34 -14.41
C LYS A 208 8.11 -8.43 -13.57
N ILE A 209 8.10 -9.28 -12.54
CA ILE A 209 6.99 -9.43 -11.59
C ILE A 209 6.75 -8.12 -10.81
N ALA A 210 7.81 -7.51 -10.29
CA ALA A 210 7.70 -6.23 -9.57
C ALA A 210 7.18 -5.11 -10.49
N ALA A 211 7.71 -5.02 -11.71
CA ALA A 211 7.32 -3.99 -12.67
C ALA A 211 5.89 -4.18 -13.20
N ILE A 212 5.48 -5.42 -13.51
CA ILE A 212 4.12 -5.68 -13.98
C ILE A 212 3.08 -5.47 -12.87
N HIS A 213 3.44 -5.71 -11.61
CA HIS A 213 2.61 -5.34 -10.47
C HIS A 213 2.36 -3.82 -10.42
N LEU A 214 3.39 -2.99 -10.60
CA LEU A 214 3.23 -1.53 -10.65
C LEU A 214 2.34 -1.07 -11.80
N LEU A 215 2.43 -1.73 -12.96
CA LEU A 215 1.57 -1.47 -14.09
C LEU A 215 0.11 -1.82 -13.75
N LEU A 216 -0.12 -3.03 -13.23
CA LEU A 216 -1.45 -3.48 -12.83
C LEU A 216 -2.06 -2.59 -11.74
N ARG A 217 -1.25 -2.15 -10.77
CA ARG A 217 -1.63 -1.17 -9.74
C ARG A 217 -2.10 0.14 -10.37
N GLY A 218 -1.34 0.70 -11.32
CA GLY A 218 -1.70 1.93 -12.02
C GLY A 218 -3.02 1.80 -12.78
N LEU A 219 -3.17 0.72 -13.56
CA LEU A 219 -4.37 0.43 -14.36
C LEU A 219 -5.62 0.23 -13.48
N LEU A 220 -5.49 -0.50 -12.37
CA LEU A 220 -6.60 -0.74 -11.44
C LEU A 220 -7.03 0.54 -10.71
N ASN A 221 -6.08 1.36 -10.25
CA ASN A 221 -6.41 2.57 -9.50
C ASN A 221 -7.02 3.68 -10.37
N SER A 222 -6.69 3.74 -11.68
CA SER A 222 -7.32 4.71 -12.58
C SER A 222 -8.79 4.39 -12.84
N GLY A 223 -9.18 3.12 -12.88
CA GLY A 223 -10.57 2.68 -12.79
C GLY A 223 -11.34 2.52 -14.11
N GLY A 224 -10.66 2.44 -15.25
CA GLY A 224 -11.30 2.34 -16.58
C GLY A 224 -10.62 1.45 -17.64
N TYR A 225 -9.45 0.87 -17.36
CA TYR A 225 -8.61 0.19 -18.37
C TYR A 225 -8.77 -1.34 -18.37
N TRP A 226 -10.02 -1.82 -18.42
CA TRP A 226 -10.32 -3.22 -18.10
C TRP A 226 -9.74 -4.25 -19.09
N GLN A 227 -9.61 -3.90 -20.37
CA GLN A 227 -8.94 -4.78 -21.34
C GLN A 227 -7.45 -4.94 -21.01
N GLU A 228 -6.75 -3.86 -20.68
CA GLU A 228 -5.35 -3.94 -20.26
C GLU A 228 -5.20 -4.64 -18.90
N ILE A 229 -6.10 -4.39 -17.95
CA ILE A 229 -6.11 -5.09 -16.64
C ILE A 229 -6.15 -6.61 -16.82
N LEU A 230 -7.04 -7.12 -17.68
CA LEU A 230 -7.16 -8.56 -17.96
C LEU A 230 -5.89 -9.12 -18.61
N LYS A 231 -5.31 -8.39 -19.58
CA LYS A 231 -4.06 -8.80 -20.24
C LYS A 231 -2.89 -8.83 -19.25
N THR A 232 -2.70 -7.74 -18.50
CA THR A 232 -1.61 -7.58 -17.54
C THR A 232 -1.72 -8.57 -16.38
N SER A 233 -2.93 -8.89 -15.91
CA SER A 233 -3.12 -9.91 -14.87
C SER A 233 -2.80 -11.33 -15.36
N ALA A 234 -3.18 -11.69 -16.58
CA ALA A 234 -2.81 -12.98 -17.18
C ALA A 234 -1.29 -13.11 -17.37
N GLU A 235 -0.62 -12.02 -17.76
CA GLU A 235 0.83 -11.99 -17.88
C GLU A 235 1.54 -12.09 -16.52
N LEU A 236 1.03 -11.41 -15.48
CA LEU A 236 1.51 -11.55 -14.10
C LEU A 236 1.41 -13.02 -13.63
N GLU A 237 0.27 -13.66 -13.88
CA GLU A 237 0.06 -15.08 -13.54
C GLU A 237 1.08 -15.99 -14.24
N SER A 238 1.30 -15.79 -15.54
CA SER A 238 2.30 -16.53 -16.33
C SER A 238 3.73 -16.35 -15.79
N LEU A 239 4.09 -15.13 -15.40
CA LEU A 239 5.39 -14.84 -14.78
C LEU A 239 5.55 -15.51 -13.43
N MET A 240 4.50 -15.54 -12.59
CA MET A 240 4.51 -16.24 -11.30
C MET A 240 4.68 -17.75 -11.48
N LEU A 241 3.95 -18.37 -12.42
CA LEU A 241 4.12 -19.79 -12.75
C LEU A 241 5.54 -20.09 -13.27
N SER A 242 6.11 -19.18 -14.06
CA SER A 242 7.50 -19.29 -14.54
C SER A 242 8.51 -19.21 -13.40
N LEU A 243 8.29 -18.31 -12.43
CA LEU A 243 9.11 -18.19 -11.22
C LEU A 243 9.05 -19.47 -10.38
N ILE A 244 7.85 -20.00 -10.16
CA ILE A 244 7.63 -21.27 -9.45
C ILE A 244 8.39 -22.41 -10.13
N LYS A 245 8.31 -22.51 -11.47
CA LYS A 245 9.02 -23.54 -12.23
C LYS A 245 10.54 -23.40 -12.14
N ALA A 246 11.03 -22.16 -12.15
CA ALA A 246 12.46 -21.88 -12.13
C ALA A 246 13.11 -22.15 -10.77
N GLN A 247 12.36 -22.05 -9.67
CA GLN A 247 12.85 -22.18 -8.28
C GLN A 247 14.24 -21.55 -8.05
N PRO A 248 14.40 -20.24 -8.34
CA PRO A 248 15.69 -19.60 -8.18
C PRO A 248 16.16 -19.69 -6.72
N LYS A 249 17.43 -20.06 -6.52
CA LYS A 249 18.00 -20.29 -5.18
C LYS A 249 18.15 -19.00 -4.36
N THR A 250 18.51 -17.90 -5.01
CA THR A 250 18.70 -16.57 -4.39
C THR A 250 18.49 -15.46 -5.42
N PHE A 251 17.82 -14.37 -5.06
CA PHE A 251 17.73 -13.13 -5.85
C PHE A 251 17.50 -11.92 -4.94
N PRO A 252 18.00 -10.71 -5.28
CA PRO A 252 18.19 -9.59 -4.35
C PRO A 252 17.10 -9.42 -3.28
N GLU A 253 17.51 -9.17 -2.03
CA GLU A 253 16.62 -8.99 -0.87
C GLU A 253 15.46 -8.01 -1.16
N SER A 254 15.77 -6.86 -1.76
CA SER A 254 14.77 -5.86 -2.16
C SER A 254 13.71 -6.36 -3.15
N LEU A 255 14.04 -7.35 -3.98
CA LEU A 255 13.08 -8.01 -4.87
C LEU A 255 12.32 -9.11 -4.15
N THR A 256 12.95 -9.79 -3.19
CA THR A 256 12.30 -10.79 -2.34
C THR A 256 11.15 -10.17 -1.56
N LEU A 257 11.38 -9.01 -0.92
CA LEU A 257 10.34 -8.26 -0.20
C LEU A 257 9.11 -7.92 -1.06
N ARG A 258 9.31 -7.78 -2.37
CA ARG A 258 8.26 -7.40 -3.35
C ARG A 258 7.54 -8.59 -3.99
N LEU A 259 7.82 -9.83 -3.59
CA LEU A 259 7.25 -11.01 -4.25
C LEU A 259 5.77 -11.25 -3.96
N LEU A 260 5.30 -10.87 -2.77
CA LEU A 260 3.93 -11.19 -2.33
C LEU A 260 2.92 -10.10 -2.69
N THR A 261 3.35 -8.84 -2.72
CA THR A 261 2.49 -7.68 -3.04
C THR A 261 1.76 -7.77 -4.40
N PRO A 262 2.27 -8.44 -5.46
CA PRO A 262 1.54 -8.61 -6.71
C PRO A 262 0.19 -9.31 -6.56
N PHE A 263 0.04 -10.19 -5.57
CA PHE A 263 -1.20 -10.91 -5.33
C PHE A 263 -2.31 -10.03 -4.77
N PHE A 264 -2.01 -8.83 -4.27
CA PHE A 264 -3.01 -7.87 -3.79
C PHE A 264 -4.06 -7.54 -4.87
N SER A 265 -3.62 -7.45 -6.12
CA SER A 265 -4.46 -7.02 -7.24
C SER A 265 -5.45 -8.09 -7.73
N LEU A 266 -5.12 -9.38 -7.58
CA LEU A 266 -5.86 -10.47 -8.23
C LEU A 266 -7.30 -10.66 -7.70
N PRO A 267 -7.57 -10.58 -6.39
CA PRO A 267 -8.92 -10.68 -5.85
C PRO A 267 -9.88 -9.58 -6.34
N HIS A 268 -9.35 -8.47 -6.86
CA HIS A 268 -10.16 -7.42 -7.49
C HIS A 268 -10.65 -7.81 -8.88
N ILE A 269 -10.00 -8.80 -9.52
CA ILE A 269 -10.21 -9.17 -10.91
C ILE A 269 -11.01 -10.46 -11.03
N LYS A 270 -10.65 -11.48 -10.25
CA LYS A 270 -11.27 -12.82 -10.33
C LYS A 270 -11.53 -13.36 -8.92
N ASP A 271 -12.59 -14.16 -8.80
CA ASP A 271 -12.94 -14.90 -7.59
C ASP A 271 -12.65 -16.40 -7.80
N GLU A 272 -11.36 -16.74 -7.77
CA GLU A 272 -10.86 -18.10 -8.03
C GLU A 272 -9.86 -18.52 -6.95
N PRO A 273 -10.25 -18.54 -5.66
CA PRO A 273 -9.31 -18.68 -4.55
C PRO A 273 -8.52 -19.99 -4.60
N ALA A 274 -9.13 -21.11 -5.00
CA ALA A 274 -8.43 -22.40 -5.09
C ALA A 274 -7.25 -22.36 -6.08
N HIS A 275 -7.44 -21.67 -7.22
CA HIS A 275 -6.40 -21.50 -8.23
C HIS A 275 -5.29 -20.56 -7.74
N PHE A 276 -5.65 -19.35 -7.34
CA PHE A 276 -4.65 -18.35 -6.95
C PHE A 276 -3.92 -18.71 -5.65
N ARG A 277 -4.59 -19.37 -4.70
CA ARG A 277 -3.93 -19.84 -3.46
C ARG A 277 -2.86 -20.89 -3.74
N ALA A 278 -3.07 -21.79 -4.71
CA ALA A 278 -2.04 -22.74 -5.11
C ALA A 278 -0.76 -22.04 -5.62
N ILE A 279 -0.91 -20.90 -6.30
CA ILE A 279 0.21 -20.06 -6.76
C ILE A 279 0.83 -19.30 -5.58
N ILE A 280 0.00 -18.60 -4.78
CA ILE A 280 0.42 -17.81 -3.62
C ILE A 280 1.24 -18.67 -2.65
N ASN A 281 0.76 -19.86 -2.29
CA ASN A 281 1.43 -20.75 -1.34
C ASN A 281 2.84 -21.13 -1.80
N GLN A 282 3.03 -21.40 -3.10
CA GLN A 282 4.35 -21.75 -3.66
C GLN A 282 5.29 -20.54 -3.71
N VAL A 283 4.78 -19.36 -4.07
CA VAL A 283 5.58 -18.12 -4.06
C VAL A 283 5.93 -17.71 -2.63
N ALA A 284 5.02 -17.88 -1.66
CA ALA A 284 5.26 -17.61 -0.25
C ALA A 284 6.30 -18.55 0.37
N GLN A 285 6.36 -19.81 -0.07
CA GLN A 285 7.44 -20.72 0.30
C GLN A 285 8.80 -20.23 -0.23
N LEU A 286 8.87 -19.78 -1.49
CA LEU A 286 10.10 -19.20 -2.06
C LEU A 286 10.51 -17.92 -1.31
N PHE A 287 9.55 -17.04 -1.04
CA PHE A 287 9.72 -15.83 -0.26
C PHE A 287 10.38 -16.12 1.09
N GLN A 288 9.74 -16.98 1.91
CA GLN A 288 10.25 -17.29 3.25
C GLN A 288 11.65 -17.92 3.20
N THR A 289 11.89 -18.84 2.26
CA THR A 289 13.19 -19.50 2.12
C THR A 289 14.31 -18.48 1.84
N ASN A 290 14.04 -17.49 0.98
CA ASN A 290 15.00 -16.45 0.66
C ASN A 290 15.22 -15.50 1.85
N ILE A 291 14.15 -15.03 2.51
CA ILE A 291 14.26 -14.18 3.71
C ILE A 291 15.09 -14.85 4.81
N GLN A 292 14.84 -16.12 5.10
CA GLN A 292 15.61 -16.86 6.11
C GLN A 292 17.08 -17.05 5.70
N THR A 293 17.35 -17.21 4.40
CA THR A 293 18.71 -17.28 3.86
C THR A 293 19.47 -15.96 4.05
N TYR A 294 18.82 -14.82 3.80
CA TYR A 294 19.43 -13.50 4.02
C TYR A 294 19.72 -13.25 5.50
N ALA A 295 18.77 -13.55 6.38
CA ALA A 295 18.96 -13.42 7.82
C ALA A 295 20.17 -14.23 8.32
N GLN A 296 20.38 -15.45 7.83
CA GLN A 296 21.54 -16.27 8.19
C GLN A 296 22.89 -15.71 7.71
N GLN A 297 22.90 -14.92 6.64
CA GLN A 297 24.12 -14.30 6.10
C GLN A 297 24.49 -12.99 6.80
N GLN A 298 23.54 -12.38 7.49
CA GLN A 298 23.74 -11.13 8.22
C GLN A 298 24.47 -11.39 9.54
N THR A 299 25.67 -10.81 9.71
CA THR A 299 26.51 -10.95 10.93
C THR A 299 25.81 -10.45 12.20
N GLN A 300 24.82 -9.55 12.05
CA GLN A 300 24.05 -8.97 13.16
C GLN A 300 22.85 -9.82 13.58
N TRP A 301 22.41 -10.76 12.76
CA TRP A 301 21.34 -11.68 13.14
C TRP A 301 21.87 -12.65 14.19
N ASN A 302 21.23 -12.72 15.36
CA ASN A 302 21.65 -13.61 16.43
C ASN A 302 21.58 -15.06 15.93
N PRO A 303 22.71 -15.77 15.76
CA PRO A 303 22.72 -17.15 15.26
C PRO A 303 22.04 -18.14 16.22
N HIS A 304 21.66 -17.68 17.42
CA HIS A 304 20.91 -18.43 18.42
C HIS A 304 19.39 -18.19 18.38
N LEU A 305 18.87 -17.34 17.50
CA LEU A 305 17.44 -17.29 17.16
C LEU A 305 17.13 -18.57 16.38
N PRO A 306 16.48 -19.59 16.97
CA PRO A 306 16.22 -20.80 16.23
C PRO A 306 15.14 -20.46 15.18
N LEU A 307 15.38 -20.84 13.92
CA LEU A 307 14.41 -20.73 12.80
C LEU A 307 13.09 -21.48 13.07
N SER A 308 13.00 -22.13 14.22
CA SER A 308 11.80 -22.64 14.86
C SER A 308 11.94 -22.35 16.36
N PRO A 309 11.28 -21.31 16.91
CA PRO A 309 11.32 -21.01 18.33
C PRO A 309 10.90 -22.25 19.13
N SER A 310 11.48 -22.44 20.31
CA SER A 310 11.04 -23.52 21.20
C SER A 310 9.53 -23.38 21.44
N PRO A 311 8.74 -24.47 21.40
CA PRO A 311 7.31 -24.40 21.66
C PRO A 311 7.06 -23.70 23.00
N PRO A 312 5.98 -22.90 23.10
CA PRO A 312 5.71 -22.18 24.33
C PRO A 312 5.59 -23.20 25.46
N LEU A 313 6.17 -22.89 26.63
CA LEU A 313 6.05 -23.77 27.79
C LEU A 313 4.56 -24.05 28.05
N PRO A 314 4.12 -25.33 28.09
CA PRO A 314 2.72 -25.66 28.25
C PRO A 314 2.19 -24.99 29.52
N ILE A 315 1.09 -24.25 29.36
CA ILE A 315 0.45 -23.59 30.49
C ILE A 315 -0.24 -24.68 31.29
N SER A 316 0.43 -25.18 32.33
CA SER A 316 -0.23 -26.08 33.28
C SER A 316 -1.44 -25.36 33.87
N SER A 317 -2.50 -26.10 34.20
CA SER A 317 -3.70 -25.53 34.85
C SER A 317 -3.42 -24.82 36.19
N ASN A 318 -2.20 -24.98 36.73
CA ASN A 318 -1.71 -24.33 37.95
C ASN A 318 -0.72 -23.18 37.68
N CYS A 319 -0.41 -22.85 36.42
CA CYS A 319 0.52 -21.78 36.06
C CYS A 319 -0.20 -20.42 36.02
N THR A 320 0.24 -19.50 36.88
CA THR A 320 -0.32 -18.15 37.07
C THR A 320 0.25 -17.10 36.11
N ARG A 321 1.07 -17.48 35.11
CA ARG A 321 1.69 -16.49 34.21
C ARG A 321 0.67 -15.99 33.18
N ARG A 322 0.68 -14.68 32.94
CA ARG A 322 -0.09 -14.06 31.85
C ARG A 322 0.49 -14.49 30.49
N LEU A 323 -0.37 -14.81 29.54
CA LEU A 323 0.03 -15.11 28.16
C LEU A 323 0.43 -13.81 27.46
N LYS A 324 1.64 -13.76 26.89
CA LYS A 324 2.17 -12.59 26.19
C LYS A 324 1.70 -12.60 24.74
N ILE A 325 0.85 -11.64 24.39
CA ILE A 325 0.35 -11.46 23.02
C ILE A 325 1.03 -10.25 22.41
N GLY A 326 1.72 -10.46 21.29
CA GLY A 326 2.27 -9.39 20.46
C GLY A 326 1.32 -9.04 19.33
N TYR A 327 1.08 -7.76 19.09
CA TYR A 327 0.36 -7.28 17.91
C TYR A 327 1.30 -6.45 17.05
N ILE A 328 1.54 -6.87 15.80
CA ILE A 328 2.40 -6.17 14.85
C ILE A 328 1.58 -5.58 13.71
N SER A 329 1.72 -4.27 13.49
CA SER A 329 1.07 -3.58 12.36
C SER A 329 1.55 -2.13 12.18
N HIS A 330 1.58 -1.65 10.93
CA HIS A 330 1.70 -0.24 10.52
C HIS A 330 0.34 0.51 10.60
N CYS A 331 -0.76 -0.24 10.69
CA CYS A 331 -2.11 0.26 10.56
C CYS A 331 -2.81 0.57 11.90
N LEU A 332 -2.13 0.43 13.05
CA LEU A 332 -2.65 0.79 14.38
C LEU A 332 -2.68 2.33 14.59
N ARG A 333 -3.48 3.01 13.77
CA ARG A 333 -3.63 4.47 13.64
C ARG A 333 -4.97 4.83 13.00
N ARG A 334 -5.19 6.06 12.50
CA ARG A 334 -6.35 6.43 11.66
C ARG A 334 -6.32 5.69 10.32
N HIS A 335 -6.72 4.44 10.37
CA HIS A 335 -6.79 3.48 9.28
C HIS A 335 -7.91 2.47 9.57
N SER A 336 -8.41 1.77 8.54
CA SER A 336 -9.48 0.78 8.69
C SER A 336 -9.17 -0.25 9.78
N VAL A 337 -8.01 -0.90 9.71
CA VAL A 337 -7.54 -1.86 10.73
C VAL A 337 -7.52 -1.22 12.12
N GLY A 338 -6.95 -0.02 12.25
CA GLY A 338 -6.85 0.70 13.52
C GLY A 338 -8.21 1.08 14.13
N TRP A 339 -9.24 1.38 13.34
CA TRP A 339 -10.59 1.61 13.90
C TRP A 339 -11.25 0.33 14.38
N LEU A 340 -11.05 -0.76 13.65
CA LEU A 340 -11.73 -2.02 13.86
C LEU A 340 -11.10 -2.84 14.98
N ALA A 341 -9.77 -2.94 15.00
CA ALA A 341 -9.04 -3.68 16.03
C ALA A 341 -9.15 -3.04 17.42
N ARG A 342 -9.51 -1.75 17.49
CA ARG A 342 -9.54 -0.94 18.72
C ARG A 342 -10.29 -1.65 19.86
N TRP A 343 -11.40 -2.30 19.55
CA TRP A 343 -12.25 -2.94 20.54
C TRP A 343 -11.62 -4.19 21.16
N LEU A 344 -10.79 -4.92 20.41
CA LEU A 344 -10.02 -6.05 20.95
C LEU A 344 -9.04 -5.56 22.04
N PHE A 345 -8.27 -4.52 21.73
CA PHE A 345 -7.32 -3.92 22.68
C PHE A 345 -8.01 -3.32 23.91
N GLN A 346 -9.19 -2.73 23.72
CA GLN A 346 -9.98 -2.15 24.80
C GLN A 346 -10.50 -3.21 25.78
N HIS A 347 -10.93 -4.38 25.29
CA HIS A 347 -11.64 -5.36 26.12
C HIS A 347 -10.78 -6.51 26.64
N HIS A 348 -9.49 -6.56 26.28
CA HIS A 348 -8.57 -7.59 26.76
C HIS A 348 -8.58 -7.74 28.28
N ASN A 349 -8.61 -8.98 28.75
CA ASN A 349 -8.46 -9.31 30.16
C ASN A 349 -6.98 -9.23 30.57
N ARG A 350 -6.60 -8.11 31.20
CA ARG A 350 -5.23 -7.82 31.62
C ARG A 350 -4.71 -8.69 32.77
N ASP A 351 -5.60 -9.42 33.45
CA ASP A 351 -5.22 -10.38 34.50
C ASP A 351 -4.70 -11.69 33.89
N ARG A 352 -5.09 -12.00 32.64
CA ARG A 352 -4.74 -13.25 31.96
C ARG A 352 -3.80 -13.06 30.78
N PHE A 353 -3.80 -11.87 30.19
CA PHE A 353 -3.01 -11.55 29.01
C PHE A 353 -2.16 -10.30 29.25
N GLN A 354 -0.93 -10.33 28.77
CA GLN A 354 -0.04 -9.17 28.72
C GLN A 354 0.13 -8.79 27.25
N ILE A 355 -0.15 -7.52 26.90
CA ILE A 355 -0.28 -7.07 25.52
C ILE A 355 0.94 -6.24 25.12
N TYR A 356 1.59 -6.64 24.03
CA TYR A 356 2.71 -5.94 23.40
C TYR A 356 2.25 -5.36 22.06
N GLY A 357 2.59 -4.10 21.79
CA GLY A 357 2.31 -3.44 20.51
C GLY A 357 3.60 -3.14 19.76
N TYR A 358 3.73 -3.66 18.54
CA TYR A 358 4.84 -3.42 17.62
C TYR A 358 4.36 -2.53 16.47
N PHE A 359 4.63 -1.24 16.60
CA PHE A 359 4.18 -0.21 15.66
C PHE A 359 5.24 -0.02 14.58
N VAL A 360 5.04 -0.68 13.44
CA VAL A 360 5.97 -0.66 12.30
C VAL A 360 5.89 0.67 11.57
N ASN A 361 7.04 1.19 11.14
CA ASN A 361 7.17 2.50 10.49
C ASN A 361 6.49 3.61 11.32
N TYR A 362 6.70 3.59 12.64
CA TYR A 362 6.08 4.55 13.54
C TYR A 362 6.60 5.96 13.26
N LYS A 363 5.68 6.90 13.10
CA LYS A 363 5.96 8.34 13.00
C LYS A 363 5.08 9.09 13.99
N LYS A 364 5.65 10.09 14.67
CA LYS A 364 4.92 10.95 15.61
C LYS A 364 4.14 12.00 14.80
N VAL A 365 2.87 11.72 14.54
CA VAL A 365 1.94 12.62 13.85
C VAL A 365 0.75 12.94 14.75
N ASP A 366 -0.05 13.95 14.39
CA ASP A 366 -1.31 14.26 15.08
C ASP A 366 -2.39 13.22 14.72
N ASP A 367 -2.29 12.06 15.38
CA ASP A 367 -3.21 10.93 15.23
C ASP A 367 -3.61 10.40 16.62
N THR A 368 -4.83 10.75 17.03
CA THR A 368 -5.37 10.38 18.33
C THR A 368 -5.58 8.88 18.51
N ILE A 369 -5.81 8.13 17.42
CA ILE A 369 -5.98 6.67 17.47
C ILE A 369 -4.62 5.99 17.68
N GLN A 370 -3.58 6.46 16.99
CA GLN A 370 -2.21 5.97 17.19
C GLN A 370 -1.75 6.20 18.64
N GLN A 371 -1.97 7.40 19.18
CA GLN A 371 -1.66 7.71 20.59
C GLN A 371 -2.50 6.89 21.57
N TRP A 372 -3.77 6.64 21.25
CA TRP A 372 -4.61 5.74 22.04
C TRP A 372 -3.99 4.34 22.12
N TYR A 373 -3.57 3.74 21.01
CA TYR A 373 -2.97 2.40 21.02
C TYR A 373 -1.70 2.30 21.88
N LEU A 374 -0.81 3.30 21.82
CA LEU A 374 0.40 3.33 22.65
C LEU A 374 0.09 3.25 24.15
N ASN A 375 -0.99 3.90 24.57
CA ASN A 375 -1.43 3.91 25.98
C ASN A 375 -2.25 2.66 26.36
N GLN A 376 -2.65 1.85 25.37
CA GLN A 376 -3.51 0.70 25.59
C GLN A 376 -2.75 -0.61 25.61
N VAL A 377 -1.45 -0.65 25.36
CA VAL A 377 -0.65 -1.88 25.47
C VAL A 377 0.20 -1.84 26.75
N ASP A 378 0.57 -3.01 27.27
CA ASP A 378 1.46 -3.11 28.43
C ASP A 378 2.89 -2.70 28.05
N GLN A 379 3.31 -2.94 26.81
CA GLN A 379 4.59 -2.52 26.24
C GLN A 379 4.39 -2.04 24.80
N ALA A 380 4.89 -0.85 24.47
CA ALA A 380 4.77 -0.24 23.15
C ALA A 380 6.14 -0.04 22.52
N HIS A 381 6.38 -0.69 21.38
CA HIS A 381 7.60 -0.54 20.59
C HIS A 381 7.30 0.30 19.35
N GLN A 382 7.85 1.51 19.31
CA GLN A 382 7.81 2.40 18.16
C GLN A 382 9.01 2.07 17.26
N LEU A 383 8.76 1.38 16.15
CA LEU A 383 9.81 0.75 15.35
C LEU A 383 9.95 1.41 13.98
N GLY A 384 11.14 1.26 13.39
CA GLY A 384 11.45 1.66 12.03
C GLY A 384 10.89 0.70 10.99
N MET A 385 11.65 0.53 9.90
CA MET A 385 11.29 -0.32 8.76
C MET A 385 12.24 -1.52 8.59
N ASP A 386 13.20 -1.73 9.50
CA ASP A 386 14.12 -2.86 9.44
C ASP A 386 13.45 -4.12 10.01
N GLY A 387 13.15 -5.09 9.14
CA GLY A 387 12.47 -6.32 9.54
C GLY A 387 13.29 -7.21 10.47
N LEU A 388 14.63 -7.21 10.35
CA LEU A 388 15.51 -8.01 11.20
C LEU A 388 15.53 -7.44 12.63
N GLU A 389 15.66 -6.12 12.78
CA GLU A 389 15.61 -5.45 14.09
C GLU A 389 14.25 -5.67 14.77
N ILE A 390 13.15 -5.56 14.01
CA ILE A 390 11.80 -5.80 14.53
C ILE A 390 11.65 -7.25 15.02
N ALA A 391 12.09 -8.22 14.22
CA ALA A 391 12.03 -9.64 14.58
C ALA A 391 12.88 -9.96 15.82
N GLU A 392 14.08 -9.37 15.92
CA GLU A 392 14.94 -9.54 17.10
C GLU A 392 14.31 -8.95 18.36
N GLN A 393 13.69 -7.78 18.27
CA GLN A 393 12.96 -7.17 19.38
C GLN A 393 11.82 -8.08 19.88
N ILE A 394 10.98 -8.60 18.97
CA ILE A 394 9.88 -9.51 19.30
C ILE A 394 10.40 -10.78 19.99
N TYR A 395 11.49 -11.35 19.50
CA TYR A 395 12.11 -12.53 20.09
C TYR A 395 12.61 -12.26 21.52
N ARG A 396 13.30 -11.13 21.74
CA ARG A 396 13.79 -10.73 23.07
C ARG A 396 12.66 -10.56 24.08
N ASP A 397 11.49 -10.09 23.63
CA ASP A 397 10.31 -9.93 24.49
C ASP A 397 9.68 -11.27 24.92
N ASN A 398 10.09 -12.39 24.31
CA ASN A 398 9.57 -13.73 24.53
C ASN A 398 8.04 -13.78 24.36
N ILE A 399 7.56 -13.28 23.23
CA ILE A 399 6.14 -13.31 22.87
C ILE A 399 5.67 -14.74 22.67
N ASP A 400 4.52 -15.09 23.25
CA ASP A 400 3.94 -16.43 23.13
C ASP A 400 3.16 -16.59 21.83
N ILE A 401 2.36 -15.57 21.49
CA ILE A 401 1.58 -15.52 20.26
C ILE A 401 1.78 -14.14 19.62
N LEU A 402 2.32 -14.12 18.40
CA LEU A 402 2.40 -12.92 17.58
C LEU A 402 1.22 -12.88 16.61
N VAL A 403 0.44 -11.81 16.68
CA VAL A 403 -0.72 -11.54 15.83
C VAL A 403 -0.36 -10.43 14.86
N GLU A 404 -0.46 -10.73 13.58
CA GLU A 404 -0.15 -9.83 12.48
C GLU A 404 -1.43 -9.30 11.83
N LEU A 405 -1.53 -7.98 11.63
CA LEU A 405 -2.76 -7.32 11.17
C LEU A 405 -2.68 -6.68 9.79
N ASP A 406 -1.57 -6.85 9.05
CA ASP A 406 -1.37 -6.17 7.76
C ASP A 406 -1.45 -7.13 6.55
N SER A 407 -1.15 -8.43 6.73
CA SER A 407 -0.92 -9.41 5.67
C SER A 407 0.09 -8.88 4.63
N ILE A 408 -0.13 -9.15 3.35
CA ILE A 408 0.73 -8.73 2.24
C ILE A 408 0.57 -7.23 1.89
N THR A 409 -0.17 -6.46 2.68
CA THR A 409 -0.33 -5.02 2.43
C THR A 409 0.88 -4.19 2.88
N LEU A 410 1.75 -4.79 3.69
CA LEU A 410 3.07 -4.30 4.01
C LEU A 410 4.08 -5.46 3.89
N ASP A 411 5.16 -5.22 3.15
CA ASP A 411 6.23 -6.18 2.92
C ASP A 411 7.05 -6.47 4.19
N ILE A 412 7.33 -5.44 5.00
CA ILE A 412 8.11 -5.57 6.24
C ILE A 412 7.45 -6.51 7.25
N THR A 413 6.12 -6.45 7.43
CA THR A 413 5.45 -7.40 8.33
C THR A 413 5.53 -8.82 7.79
N SER A 414 5.44 -9.00 6.47
CA SER A 414 5.62 -10.31 5.83
C SER A 414 7.03 -10.87 6.07
N GLU A 415 8.06 -10.04 5.99
CA GLU A 415 9.44 -10.41 6.33
C GLU A 415 9.58 -10.85 7.78
N VAL A 416 9.09 -10.04 8.74
CA VAL A 416 9.12 -10.38 10.16
C VAL A 416 8.44 -11.72 10.43
N MET A 417 7.26 -11.95 9.84
CA MET A 417 6.53 -13.20 10.01
C MET A 417 7.27 -14.40 9.38
N ALA A 418 7.96 -14.22 8.25
CA ALA A 418 8.76 -15.29 7.63
C ALA A 418 9.97 -15.71 8.48
N LEU A 419 10.49 -14.81 9.32
CA LEU A 419 11.58 -15.08 10.27
C LEU A 419 11.13 -15.85 11.52
N LYS A 420 9.81 -15.99 11.74
CA LYS A 420 9.21 -16.72 12.87
C LYS A 420 9.74 -16.27 14.25
N PRO A 421 9.73 -14.97 14.63
CA PRO A 421 10.27 -14.53 15.92
C PRO A 421 9.46 -14.99 17.15
N ALA A 422 8.23 -15.47 16.96
CA ALA A 422 7.39 -16.04 18.02
C ALA A 422 7.00 -17.51 17.70
N PRO A 423 6.88 -18.38 18.71
CA PRO A 423 6.61 -19.81 18.48
C PRO A 423 5.24 -20.04 17.85
N ILE A 424 4.26 -19.17 18.12
CA ILE A 424 2.96 -19.18 17.48
C ILE A 424 2.72 -17.84 16.78
N GLN A 425 2.33 -17.93 15.52
CA GLN A 425 2.04 -16.80 14.66
C GLN A 425 0.64 -16.92 14.09
N VAL A 426 -0.08 -15.81 14.13
CA VAL A 426 -1.47 -15.72 13.73
C VAL A 426 -1.60 -14.52 12.79
N THR A 427 -2.29 -14.68 11.67
CA THR A 427 -2.71 -13.54 10.85
C THR A 427 -4.19 -13.23 11.12
N TRP A 428 -4.46 -11.95 11.36
CA TRP A 428 -5.80 -11.40 11.54
C TRP A 428 -5.80 -9.89 11.27
N LEU A 429 -6.37 -9.53 10.13
CA LEU A 429 -7.49 -8.59 9.96
C LEU A 429 -7.32 -7.80 8.66
N GLY A 430 -6.11 -7.31 8.39
CA GLY A 430 -5.87 -6.34 7.33
C GLY A 430 -6.20 -6.82 5.93
N TRP A 431 -6.04 -8.12 5.68
CA TRP A 431 -6.35 -8.75 4.40
C TRP A 431 -6.51 -10.26 4.56
N ASP A 432 -6.64 -10.97 3.44
CA ASP A 432 -6.62 -12.43 3.40
C ASP A 432 -5.27 -12.99 3.91
N ALA A 433 -5.19 -14.28 4.22
CA ALA A 433 -3.95 -14.90 4.68
C ALA A 433 -2.83 -14.80 3.61
N SER A 434 -1.56 -14.74 4.01
CA SER A 434 -0.45 -14.49 3.09
C SER A 434 0.11 -15.75 2.40
N GLY A 435 -0.16 -16.93 2.96
CA GLY A 435 0.42 -18.21 2.55
C GLY A 435 1.82 -18.46 3.08
N ILE A 436 2.39 -17.55 3.86
CA ILE A 436 3.74 -17.67 4.44
C ILE A 436 3.78 -18.90 5.37
N PRO A 437 4.65 -19.90 5.11
CA PRO A 437 4.67 -21.15 5.88
C PRO A 437 4.88 -20.98 7.39
N ALA A 438 5.53 -19.91 7.82
CA ALA A 438 5.78 -19.57 9.21
C ALA A 438 4.52 -19.06 9.96
N ILE A 439 3.43 -18.72 9.27
CA ILE A 439 2.18 -18.30 9.92
C ILE A 439 1.32 -19.54 10.19
N ASP A 440 1.06 -19.79 11.47
CA ASP A 440 0.43 -21.05 11.90
C ASP A 440 -1.10 -21.02 11.74
N TYR A 441 -1.73 -19.88 12.04
CA TYR A 441 -3.18 -19.76 12.09
C TYR A 441 -3.70 -18.53 11.33
N PHE A 442 -4.87 -18.70 10.69
CA PHE A 442 -5.68 -17.60 10.15
C PHE A 442 -6.99 -17.51 10.92
N ILE A 443 -7.27 -16.36 11.56
CA ILE A 443 -8.53 -16.14 12.26
C ILE A 443 -9.64 -15.80 11.25
N ALA A 444 -10.69 -16.63 11.26
CA ALA A 444 -11.88 -16.47 10.44
C ALA A 444 -13.15 -16.76 11.24
N ASP A 445 -14.29 -16.83 10.56
CA ASP A 445 -15.58 -17.23 11.12
C ASP A 445 -16.30 -18.23 10.19
N PRO A 446 -17.50 -18.71 10.51
CA PRO A 446 -18.21 -19.68 9.69
C PRO A 446 -18.62 -19.17 8.30
N TYR A 447 -18.59 -17.85 8.08
CA TYR A 447 -19.24 -17.20 6.94
C TYR A 447 -18.25 -16.55 5.97
N VAL A 448 -17.17 -15.94 6.47
CA VAL A 448 -16.19 -15.17 5.69
C VAL A 448 -15.33 -16.05 4.79
N LEU A 449 -15.20 -17.34 5.13
CA LEU A 449 -14.59 -18.37 4.30
C LEU A 449 -15.56 -19.54 4.11
N PRO A 450 -15.67 -20.13 2.90
CA PRO A 450 -16.42 -21.37 2.69
C PRO A 450 -15.92 -22.51 3.57
N ALA A 451 -16.75 -23.51 3.84
CA ALA A 451 -16.37 -24.67 4.67
C ALA A 451 -15.15 -25.43 4.08
N THR A 452 -15.05 -25.49 2.75
CA THR A 452 -13.97 -26.12 1.99
C THR A 452 -12.68 -25.31 1.94
N ALA A 453 -12.64 -24.09 2.50
CA ALA A 453 -11.47 -23.21 2.38
C ALA A 453 -10.16 -23.86 2.84
N GLN A 454 -10.20 -24.71 3.87
CA GLN A 454 -8.99 -25.38 4.38
C GLN A 454 -8.25 -26.23 3.32
N GLU A 455 -8.90 -26.61 2.21
CA GLU A 455 -8.28 -27.34 1.10
C GLU A 455 -7.18 -26.55 0.39
N TYR A 456 -7.19 -25.21 0.46
CA TYR A 456 -6.25 -24.35 -0.26
C TYR A 456 -5.55 -23.27 0.60
N TYR A 457 -5.92 -23.13 1.87
CA TYR A 457 -5.13 -22.36 2.85
C TYR A 457 -4.08 -23.26 3.52
N THR A 458 -2.83 -22.77 3.57
CA THR A 458 -1.73 -23.43 4.28
C THR A 458 -1.78 -23.16 5.78
N GLU A 459 -2.21 -21.96 6.15
CA GLU A 459 -2.51 -21.62 7.53
C GLU A 459 -3.68 -22.48 8.04
N LYS A 460 -3.62 -22.87 9.30
CA LYS A 460 -4.76 -23.53 9.94
C LYS A 460 -5.85 -22.50 10.19
N ILE A 461 -7.00 -22.68 9.56
CA ILE A 461 -8.13 -21.76 9.72
C ILE A 461 -8.72 -21.97 11.11
N TRP A 462 -8.61 -20.96 11.96
CA TRP A 462 -9.28 -20.91 13.24
C TRP A 462 -10.61 -20.18 13.12
N ARG A 463 -11.71 -20.94 13.11
CA ARG A 463 -13.05 -20.35 13.06
C ARG A 463 -13.54 -20.00 14.46
N LEU A 464 -13.71 -18.70 14.70
CA LEU A 464 -14.44 -18.22 15.86
C LEU A 464 -15.91 -18.63 15.77
N PRO A 465 -16.63 -18.77 16.90
CA PRO A 465 -17.96 -19.34 16.90
C PRO A 465 -19.01 -18.45 16.24
N GLN A 466 -18.81 -17.12 16.21
CA GLN A 466 -19.80 -16.18 15.65
C GLN A 466 -19.19 -15.35 14.52
N THR A 467 -18.28 -14.43 14.84
CA THR A 467 -17.73 -13.48 13.87
C THR A 467 -16.22 -13.31 14.01
N TYR A 468 -15.53 -13.04 12.89
CA TYR A 468 -14.08 -12.79 12.86
C TYR A 468 -13.73 -11.36 13.23
N ILE A 469 -14.73 -10.50 13.41
CA ILE A 469 -14.60 -9.09 13.75
C ILE A 469 -15.85 -8.58 14.48
N ALA A 470 -15.67 -7.82 15.55
CA ALA A 470 -16.76 -7.07 16.17
C ALA A 470 -16.31 -5.68 16.62
N VAL A 471 -17.23 -4.72 16.59
CA VAL A 471 -16.99 -3.33 16.97
C VAL A 471 -18.12 -2.80 17.86
N ASP A 472 -17.85 -1.97 18.86
CA ASP A 472 -18.93 -1.41 19.69
C ASP A 472 -19.63 -0.21 19.02
N GLY A 473 -19.11 0.26 17.88
CA GLY A 473 -19.71 1.31 17.07
C GLY A 473 -18.68 2.19 16.35
N PHE A 474 -19.18 3.29 15.79
CA PHE A 474 -18.38 4.27 15.06
C PHE A 474 -18.74 5.70 15.47
N GLU A 475 -17.74 6.58 15.48
CA GLU A 475 -17.95 8.02 15.62
C GLU A 475 -18.60 8.58 14.35
N VAL A 476 -19.75 9.24 14.49
CA VAL A 476 -20.53 9.83 13.40
C VAL A 476 -20.59 11.35 13.60
N GLY A 477 -20.25 12.10 12.55
CA GLY A 477 -20.25 13.55 12.55
C GLY A 477 -21.57 14.15 12.07
N VAL A 478 -21.52 15.39 11.60
CA VAL A 478 -22.66 16.07 10.98
C VAL A 478 -22.62 15.84 9.47
N PRO A 479 -23.73 15.45 8.82
CA PRO A 479 -23.77 15.28 7.38
C PRO A 479 -23.59 16.62 6.67
N THR A 480 -22.82 16.61 5.59
CA THR A 480 -22.55 17.76 4.71
C THR A 480 -23.17 17.61 3.33
N LEU A 481 -23.72 16.44 3.00
CA LEU A 481 -24.42 16.17 1.74
C LEU A 481 -25.92 16.29 1.91
N ARG A 482 -26.57 16.90 0.93
CA ARG A 482 -28.04 16.99 0.84
C ARG A 482 -28.53 16.72 -0.59
N ARG A 483 -29.78 16.29 -0.71
CA ARG A 483 -30.42 15.94 -2.00
C ARG A 483 -30.55 17.14 -2.94
N ASP A 484 -30.92 18.29 -2.40
CA ASP A 484 -31.06 19.56 -3.14
C ASP A 484 -29.75 19.99 -3.81
N GLN A 485 -28.62 19.85 -3.12
CA GLN A 485 -27.29 20.18 -3.64
C GLN A 485 -26.85 19.27 -4.80
N LEU A 486 -27.43 18.06 -4.90
CA LEU A 486 -27.13 17.10 -5.94
C LEU A 486 -28.18 17.10 -7.07
N ASN A 487 -29.16 18.01 -7.02
CA ASN A 487 -30.30 18.05 -7.94
C ASN A 487 -31.05 16.71 -7.99
N ILE A 488 -31.31 16.12 -6.82
CA ILE A 488 -32.05 14.86 -6.68
C ILE A 488 -33.43 15.15 -6.07
N PRO A 489 -34.53 14.72 -6.72
CA PRO A 489 -35.87 14.83 -6.16
C PRO A 489 -36.02 14.14 -4.79
N ASN A 490 -36.89 14.67 -3.94
CA ASN A 490 -37.09 14.14 -2.58
C ASN A 490 -37.70 12.73 -2.57
N ASP A 491 -38.47 12.36 -3.59
CA ASP A 491 -39.13 11.07 -3.76
C ASP A 491 -38.30 10.05 -4.56
N ALA A 492 -37.15 10.46 -5.11
CA ALA A 492 -36.26 9.57 -5.85
C ALA A 492 -35.49 8.61 -4.93
N ILE A 493 -35.21 7.41 -5.42
CA ILE A 493 -34.36 6.44 -4.71
C ILE A 493 -32.90 6.78 -4.93
N ILE A 494 -32.10 6.76 -3.87
CA ILE A 494 -30.65 6.94 -3.94
C ILE A 494 -29.96 5.60 -3.70
N TYR A 495 -29.36 5.06 -4.76
CA TYR A 495 -28.34 4.03 -4.65
C TYR A 495 -26.98 4.67 -4.39
N LEU A 496 -26.15 4.06 -3.55
CA LEU A 496 -24.79 4.51 -3.27
C LEU A 496 -23.79 3.36 -3.45
N SER A 497 -22.65 3.63 -4.07
CA SER A 497 -21.47 2.77 -3.99
C SER A 497 -20.24 3.61 -3.62
N SER A 498 -19.77 3.41 -2.39
CA SER A 498 -18.63 4.13 -1.80
C SER A 498 -17.39 3.23 -1.71
N GLN A 499 -16.78 2.95 -2.87
CA GLN A 499 -15.61 2.07 -3.01
C GLN A 499 -14.56 2.69 -3.93
N ARG A 500 -13.29 2.37 -3.71
CA ARG A 500 -12.17 2.78 -4.58
C ARG A 500 -12.33 2.24 -6.02
N GLY A 501 -11.68 2.89 -6.98
CA GLY A 501 -11.79 2.57 -8.41
C GLY A 501 -11.50 1.12 -8.74
N TYR A 502 -10.45 0.54 -8.14
CA TYR A 502 -10.07 -0.85 -8.37
C TYR A 502 -11.05 -1.90 -7.84
N LYS A 503 -12.11 -1.52 -7.11
CA LYS A 503 -13.21 -2.44 -6.76
C LYS A 503 -14.37 -2.39 -7.76
N ARG A 504 -14.29 -1.57 -8.81
CA ARG A 504 -15.35 -1.40 -9.81
C ARG A 504 -15.11 -2.34 -10.99
N HIS A 505 -15.78 -3.49 -10.94
CA HIS A 505 -15.75 -4.48 -12.02
C HIS A 505 -16.86 -4.17 -13.06
N PRO A 506 -16.59 -4.27 -14.38
CA PRO A 506 -17.54 -3.92 -15.44
C PRO A 506 -18.84 -4.71 -15.32
N GLU A 507 -18.73 -6.03 -15.13
CA GLU A 507 -19.92 -6.88 -14.94
C GLU A 507 -20.79 -6.44 -13.76
N THR A 508 -20.20 -6.04 -12.63
CA THR A 508 -20.99 -5.57 -11.48
C THR A 508 -21.62 -4.21 -11.76
N VAL A 509 -20.90 -3.30 -12.42
CA VAL A 509 -21.45 -1.99 -12.80
C VAL A 509 -22.60 -2.14 -13.79
N ARG A 510 -22.51 -3.09 -14.73
CA ARG A 510 -23.59 -3.44 -15.64
C ARG A 510 -24.84 -3.86 -14.90
N LEU A 511 -24.73 -4.75 -13.91
CA LEU A 511 -25.85 -5.13 -13.06
C LEU A 511 -26.44 -3.92 -12.30
N GLN A 512 -25.59 -3.02 -11.81
CA GLN A 512 -26.04 -1.79 -11.14
C GLN A 512 -26.82 -0.88 -12.11
N MET A 513 -26.40 -0.75 -13.36
CA MET A 513 -27.15 -0.01 -14.39
C MET A 513 -28.50 -0.68 -14.72
N GLN A 514 -28.53 -2.00 -14.81
CA GLN A 514 -29.78 -2.75 -15.01
C GLN A 514 -30.78 -2.55 -13.85
N ILE A 515 -30.29 -2.46 -12.60
CA ILE A 515 -31.12 -2.07 -11.46
C ILE A 515 -31.70 -0.66 -11.66
N LEU A 516 -30.87 0.32 -12.04
CA LEU A 516 -31.32 1.69 -12.29
C LEU A 516 -32.36 1.75 -13.41
N LYS A 517 -32.18 1.01 -14.50
CA LYS A 517 -33.15 0.92 -15.60
C LYS A 517 -34.52 0.46 -15.12
N GLN A 518 -34.55 -0.51 -14.21
CA GLN A 518 -35.77 -1.10 -13.67
C GLN A 518 -36.41 -0.29 -12.52
N VAL A 519 -35.73 0.75 -12.04
CA VAL A 519 -36.21 1.69 -11.01
C VAL A 519 -36.07 3.12 -11.54
N PRO A 520 -37.00 3.61 -12.38
CA PRO A 520 -36.80 4.83 -13.17
C PRO A 520 -36.54 6.10 -12.35
N ASN A 521 -37.25 6.31 -11.24
CA ASN A 521 -37.03 7.43 -10.32
C ASN A 521 -35.91 7.12 -9.33
N SER A 522 -34.69 6.88 -9.82
CA SER A 522 -33.54 6.64 -8.95
C SER A 522 -32.23 7.20 -9.50
N PHE A 523 -31.32 7.52 -8.57
CA PHE A 523 -29.99 8.08 -8.85
C PHE A 523 -28.92 7.17 -8.27
N PHE A 524 -27.76 7.12 -8.92
CA PHE A 524 -26.61 6.38 -8.41
C PHE A 524 -25.47 7.31 -8.03
N LEU A 525 -25.14 7.29 -6.74
CA LEU A 525 -24.07 8.06 -6.16
C LEU A 525 -22.81 7.21 -6.11
N ILE A 526 -21.75 7.71 -6.72
CA ILE A 526 -20.48 7.03 -6.89
C ILE A 526 -19.44 7.83 -6.11
N LYS A 527 -18.86 7.20 -5.08
CA LYS A 527 -17.82 7.81 -4.24
C LYS A 527 -16.62 6.90 -4.15
N GLY A 528 -15.41 7.46 -4.24
CA GLY A 528 -14.18 6.73 -4.01
C GLY A 528 -12.99 7.35 -4.73
N LYS A 529 -11.78 6.96 -4.32
CA LYS A 529 -10.54 7.36 -5.00
C LYS A 529 -10.42 6.63 -6.33
N ALA A 530 -10.25 7.39 -7.40
CA ALA A 530 -9.93 6.96 -8.75
C ALA A 530 -9.42 8.17 -9.55
N GLU A 531 -9.05 7.98 -10.81
CA GLU A 531 -8.92 9.08 -11.76
C GLU A 531 -10.33 9.58 -12.13
N ALA A 532 -10.57 10.89 -12.03
CA ALA A 532 -11.91 11.45 -12.05
C ALA A 532 -12.59 11.31 -13.42
N GLU A 533 -11.83 11.48 -14.51
CA GLU A 533 -12.37 11.43 -15.86
C GLU A 533 -12.55 9.98 -16.33
N ALA A 534 -11.58 9.10 -16.08
CA ALA A 534 -11.62 7.69 -16.43
C ALA A 534 -12.77 6.97 -15.71
N ILE A 535 -12.96 7.21 -14.41
CA ILE A 535 -14.07 6.58 -13.68
C ILE A 535 -15.43 7.09 -14.20
N LYS A 536 -15.53 8.37 -14.55
CA LYS A 536 -16.75 8.95 -15.10
C LYS A 536 -17.08 8.35 -16.46
N ASN A 537 -16.09 8.27 -17.35
CA ASN A 537 -16.23 7.67 -18.67
C ASN A 537 -16.57 6.17 -18.59
N PHE A 538 -15.93 5.44 -17.68
CA PHE A 538 -16.23 4.03 -17.43
C PHE A 538 -17.70 3.80 -17.03
N PHE A 539 -18.23 4.61 -16.11
CA PHE A 539 -19.63 4.50 -15.71
C PHE A 539 -20.61 4.97 -16.79
N ASN A 540 -20.31 6.08 -17.48
CA ASN A 540 -21.16 6.61 -18.55
C ASN A 540 -21.25 5.64 -19.72
N GLN A 541 -20.13 5.05 -20.14
CA GLN A 541 -20.11 4.06 -21.22
C GLN A 541 -21.02 2.87 -20.91
N ILE A 542 -20.92 2.29 -19.71
CA ILE A 542 -21.78 1.15 -19.32
C ILE A 542 -23.24 1.59 -19.16
N ALA A 543 -23.48 2.82 -18.70
CA ALA A 543 -24.84 3.37 -18.62
C ALA A 543 -25.47 3.49 -20.02
N GLU A 544 -24.74 4.01 -21.01
CA GLU A 544 -25.17 4.10 -22.40
C GLU A 544 -25.42 2.71 -23.01
N GLU A 545 -24.51 1.75 -22.80
CA GLU A 545 -24.66 0.35 -23.25
C GLU A 545 -25.94 -0.29 -22.70
N GLU A 546 -26.30 -0.01 -21.44
CA GLU A 546 -27.50 -0.55 -20.80
C GLU A 546 -28.76 0.31 -21.04
N GLY A 547 -28.64 1.49 -21.66
CA GLY A 547 -29.73 2.43 -21.91
C GLY A 547 -30.24 3.14 -20.65
N VAL A 548 -29.31 3.64 -19.82
CA VAL A 548 -29.55 4.46 -18.63
C VAL A 548 -28.99 5.86 -18.84
N GLU A 549 -29.82 6.88 -18.62
CA GLU A 549 -29.40 8.28 -18.72
C GLU A 549 -28.27 8.62 -17.74
N CYS A 550 -27.14 9.12 -18.26
CA CYS A 550 -25.96 9.51 -17.48
C CYS A 550 -26.28 10.61 -16.44
N ASP A 551 -27.32 11.43 -16.67
CA ASP A 551 -27.83 12.43 -15.73
C ASP A 551 -28.40 11.85 -14.44
N ARG A 552 -28.48 10.52 -14.31
CA ARG A 552 -28.82 9.81 -13.07
C ARG A 552 -27.60 9.45 -12.22
N LEU A 553 -26.40 9.66 -12.73
CA LEU A 553 -25.15 9.37 -12.04
C LEU A 553 -24.60 10.63 -11.35
N ARG A 554 -24.12 10.48 -10.11
CA ARG A 554 -23.49 11.57 -9.34
C ARG A 554 -22.15 11.10 -8.78
N PHE A 555 -21.08 11.77 -9.16
CA PHE A 555 -19.73 11.49 -8.67
C PHE A 555 -19.43 12.41 -7.49
N LEU A 556 -19.22 11.83 -6.31
CA LEU A 556 -19.05 12.56 -5.07
C LEU A 556 -17.57 12.76 -4.73
N PRO A 557 -17.18 13.95 -4.24
CA PRO A 557 -15.82 14.19 -3.79
C PRO A 557 -15.52 13.45 -2.49
N GLU A 558 -14.23 13.38 -2.15
CA GLU A 558 -13.79 12.97 -0.82
C GLU A 558 -14.14 14.04 0.22
N VAL A 559 -14.22 13.59 1.47
CA VAL A 559 -14.40 14.48 2.63
C VAL A 559 -13.22 14.28 3.58
N ALA A 560 -12.82 15.34 4.27
CA ALA A 560 -11.60 15.34 5.07
C ALA A 560 -11.67 14.42 6.30
N LEU A 561 -12.86 14.24 6.89
CA LEU A 561 -13.04 13.47 8.11
C LEU A 561 -13.93 12.24 7.88
N GLU A 562 -13.54 11.13 8.51
CA GLU A 562 -14.25 9.86 8.43
C GLU A 562 -15.61 9.93 9.16
N SER A 563 -15.71 10.71 10.22
CA SER A 563 -16.97 10.99 10.90
C SER A 563 -17.98 11.69 9.97
N ILE A 564 -17.52 12.61 9.11
CA ILE A 564 -18.34 13.25 8.07
C ILE A 564 -18.69 12.24 6.98
N HIS A 565 -17.75 11.37 6.58
CA HIS A 565 -18.03 10.29 5.63
C HIS A 565 -19.21 9.44 6.10
N ARG A 566 -19.17 8.96 7.35
CA ARG A 566 -20.21 8.11 7.95
C ARG A 566 -21.55 8.82 8.02
N ALA A 567 -21.56 10.08 8.43
CA ALA A 567 -22.78 10.88 8.47
C ALA A 567 -23.40 11.03 7.07
N ASN A 568 -22.56 11.24 6.06
CA ASN A 568 -22.98 11.34 4.66
C ASN A 568 -23.50 10.04 4.06
N LEU A 569 -23.23 8.87 4.64
CA LEU A 569 -23.85 7.61 4.19
C LEU A 569 -25.38 7.69 4.31
N GLY A 570 -25.91 8.45 5.27
CA GLY A 570 -27.35 8.62 5.50
C GLY A 570 -28.13 9.24 4.33
N ILE A 571 -27.45 9.73 3.28
CA ILE A 571 -28.12 10.15 2.05
C ILE A 571 -28.67 8.96 1.23
N ALA A 572 -28.08 7.77 1.40
CA ALA A 572 -28.40 6.60 0.62
C ALA A 572 -29.66 5.90 1.15
N ASP A 573 -30.53 5.52 0.21
CA ASP A 573 -31.62 4.59 0.52
C ASP A 573 -31.12 3.14 0.52
N ILE A 574 -30.17 2.83 -0.36
CA ILE A 574 -29.62 1.49 -0.59
C ILE A 574 -28.15 1.60 -0.96
N VAL A 575 -27.30 0.74 -0.39
CA VAL A 575 -25.92 0.56 -0.86
C VAL A 575 -25.83 -0.62 -1.82
N LEU A 576 -25.21 -0.39 -2.98
CA LEU A 576 -24.87 -1.44 -3.94
C LEU A 576 -23.39 -1.78 -3.76
N ASP A 577 -23.13 -2.96 -3.22
CA ASP A 577 -21.78 -3.45 -2.97
C ASP A 577 -21.06 -3.84 -4.28
N THR A 578 -19.77 -4.12 -4.18
CA THR A 578 -18.92 -4.49 -5.31
C THR A 578 -18.57 -5.98 -5.28
N TYR A 579 -18.33 -6.57 -6.46
CA TYR A 579 -17.87 -7.95 -6.63
C TYR A 579 -16.84 -7.96 -7.79
N PRO A 580 -15.76 -8.77 -7.76
CA PRO A 580 -15.43 -9.86 -6.82
C PRO A 580 -14.79 -9.43 -5.49
N TYR A 581 -14.71 -8.12 -5.23
CA TYR A 581 -14.18 -7.60 -3.97
C TYR A 581 -15.21 -6.70 -3.30
N ASN A 582 -15.75 -7.12 -2.15
CA ASN A 582 -16.78 -6.41 -1.40
C ASN A 582 -16.24 -5.21 -0.58
N GLY A 583 -17.15 -4.47 0.03
CA GLY A 583 -16.85 -3.67 1.22
C GLY A 583 -16.38 -4.52 2.40
N ALA A 584 -15.66 -3.87 3.31
CA ALA A 584 -15.30 -4.41 4.61
C ALA A 584 -15.66 -3.36 5.68
N THR A 585 -14.76 -2.41 5.95
CA THR A 585 -15.06 -1.27 6.83
C THR A 585 -16.27 -0.46 6.37
N THR A 586 -16.39 -0.20 5.06
CA THR A 586 -17.53 0.53 4.49
C THR A 586 -18.85 -0.23 4.66
N THR A 587 -18.81 -1.57 4.68
CA THR A 587 -19.98 -2.40 4.98
C THR A 587 -20.36 -2.27 6.47
N LEU A 588 -19.39 -2.37 7.39
CA LEU A 588 -19.66 -2.15 8.81
C LEU A 588 -20.25 -0.75 9.07
N GLU A 589 -19.71 0.29 8.45
CA GLU A 589 -20.22 1.65 8.58
C GLU A 589 -21.65 1.78 8.02
N THR A 590 -21.94 1.14 6.89
CA THR A 590 -23.26 1.13 6.24
C THR A 590 -24.31 0.43 7.11
N LEU A 591 -23.98 -0.77 7.62
CA LEU A 591 -24.84 -1.54 8.52
C LEU A 591 -25.03 -0.80 9.84
N TRP A 592 -23.97 -0.17 10.37
CA TRP A 592 -24.05 0.67 11.56
C TRP A 592 -24.97 1.86 11.32
N MET A 593 -24.95 2.50 10.16
CA MET A 593 -25.87 3.59 9.82
C MET A 593 -27.31 3.13 9.54
N GLY A 594 -27.58 1.81 9.53
CA GLY A 594 -28.91 1.26 9.36
C GLY A 594 -29.40 1.28 7.91
N ILE A 595 -28.48 1.25 6.94
CA ILE A 595 -28.78 1.36 5.52
C ILE A 595 -28.82 -0.05 4.90
N PRO A 596 -29.90 -0.42 4.17
CA PRO A 596 -29.94 -1.67 3.41
C PRO A 596 -28.79 -1.78 2.40
N ILE A 597 -28.22 -2.97 2.25
CA ILE A 597 -27.13 -3.25 1.31
C ILE A 597 -27.48 -4.46 0.45
N VAL A 598 -27.12 -4.39 -0.83
CA VAL A 598 -27.14 -5.55 -1.74
C VAL A 598 -25.70 -6.00 -1.97
N THR A 599 -25.40 -7.27 -1.71
CA THR A 599 -24.08 -7.85 -1.90
C THR A 599 -24.15 -9.20 -2.61
N LYS A 600 -23.14 -9.50 -3.42
CA LYS A 600 -22.97 -10.80 -4.06
C LYS A 600 -21.92 -11.60 -3.30
N VAL A 601 -22.31 -12.81 -2.89
CA VAL A 601 -21.48 -13.75 -2.15
C VAL A 601 -20.57 -14.51 -3.12
N GLY A 602 -19.26 -14.39 -2.91
CA GLY A 602 -18.24 -15.15 -3.65
C GLY A 602 -17.61 -16.30 -2.87
N GLN A 603 -16.44 -16.74 -3.30
CA GLN A 603 -15.67 -17.83 -2.69
C GLN A 603 -14.50 -17.32 -1.85
N GLN A 604 -13.78 -16.30 -2.32
CA GLN A 604 -12.61 -15.75 -1.61
C GLN A 604 -13.00 -14.87 -0.42
N PHE A 605 -12.06 -14.68 0.53
CA PHE A 605 -12.24 -13.83 1.71
C PHE A 605 -12.81 -12.44 1.36
N ALA A 606 -12.20 -11.77 0.38
CA ALA A 606 -12.59 -10.44 -0.07
C ALA A 606 -14.00 -10.35 -0.68
N ALA A 607 -14.56 -11.47 -1.17
CA ALA A 607 -15.90 -11.56 -1.77
C ALA A 607 -16.98 -12.00 -0.77
N ARG A 608 -16.64 -12.08 0.52
CA ARG A 608 -17.54 -12.58 1.58
C ARG A 608 -17.60 -11.71 2.83
N ASN A 609 -16.86 -10.59 2.85
CA ASN A 609 -16.82 -9.65 3.98
C ASN A 609 -18.24 -9.09 4.28
N SER A 610 -18.93 -8.58 3.26
CA SER A 610 -20.29 -8.07 3.44
C SER A 610 -21.27 -9.17 3.86
N TYR A 611 -21.16 -10.36 3.28
CA TYR A 611 -21.98 -11.51 3.63
C TYR A 611 -21.89 -11.87 5.12
N THR A 612 -20.66 -12.08 5.64
CA THR A 612 -20.49 -12.42 7.05
C THR A 612 -21.02 -11.32 7.98
N MET A 613 -20.79 -10.05 7.64
CA MET A 613 -21.26 -8.92 8.46
C MET A 613 -22.78 -8.81 8.45
N MET A 614 -23.44 -9.04 7.31
CA MET A 614 -24.91 -9.06 7.24
C MET A 614 -25.49 -10.20 8.11
N ILE A 615 -24.96 -11.42 7.98
CA ILE A 615 -25.42 -12.56 8.79
C ILE A 615 -25.19 -12.30 10.28
N ASN A 616 -24.00 -11.83 10.65
CA ASN A 616 -23.65 -11.53 12.04
C ASN A 616 -24.35 -10.28 12.62
N SER A 617 -25.06 -9.50 11.80
CA SER A 617 -25.98 -8.43 12.23
C SER A 617 -27.46 -8.85 12.17
N GLY A 618 -27.74 -10.11 11.82
CA GLY A 618 -29.09 -10.66 11.74
C GLY A 618 -29.87 -10.29 10.48
N ILE A 619 -29.18 -9.89 9.41
CA ILE A 619 -29.78 -9.48 8.14
C ILE A 619 -29.50 -10.52 7.06
N THR A 620 -30.55 -10.92 6.34
CA THR A 620 -30.45 -11.86 5.20
C THR A 620 -30.92 -11.23 3.90
N GLU A 621 -31.74 -10.18 4.00
CA GLU A 621 -32.24 -9.40 2.88
C GLU A 621 -31.11 -8.64 2.19
N GLY A 622 -31.01 -8.78 0.87
CA GLY A 622 -29.93 -8.19 0.07
C GLY A 622 -28.74 -9.11 -0.20
N ILE A 623 -28.72 -10.33 0.36
CA ILE A 623 -27.69 -11.33 0.09
C ILE A 623 -28.02 -12.08 -1.20
N ALA A 624 -27.13 -11.99 -2.20
CA ALA A 624 -27.26 -12.64 -3.49
C ALA A 624 -26.16 -13.69 -3.72
N TRP A 625 -26.53 -14.88 -4.20
CA TRP A 625 -25.59 -15.96 -4.54
C TRP A 625 -25.21 -16.00 -6.02
N ASN A 626 -25.86 -15.18 -6.84
CA ASN A 626 -25.60 -15.06 -8.27
C ASN A 626 -26.08 -13.67 -8.77
N ASP A 627 -25.78 -13.37 -10.04
CA ASP A 627 -26.09 -12.07 -10.64
C ASP A 627 -27.59 -11.79 -10.71
N GLN A 628 -28.39 -12.82 -10.99
CA GLN A 628 -29.85 -12.68 -11.02
C GLN A 628 -30.41 -12.26 -9.66
N GLN A 629 -29.98 -12.91 -8.57
CA GLN A 629 -30.41 -12.53 -7.21
C GLN A 629 -29.93 -11.13 -6.82
N TYR A 630 -28.76 -10.71 -7.30
CA TYR A 630 -28.25 -9.36 -7.05
C TYR A 630 -29.16 -8.31 -7.70
N LEU A 631 -29.57 -8.53 -8.96
CA LEU A 631 -30.56 -7.70 -9.65
C LEU A 631 -31.90 -7.69 -8.94
N GLU A 632 -32.43 -8.87 -8.58
CA GLU A 632 -33.72 -9.01 -7.90
C GLU A 632 -33.75 -8.23 -6.58
N TRP A 633 -32.70 -8.35 -5.76
CA TRP A 633 -32.57 -7.59 -4.53
C TRP A 633 -32.46 -6.09 -4.76
N GLY A 634 -31.62 -5.65 -5.70
CA GLY A 634 -31.48 -4.24 -6.05
C GLY A 634 -32.81 -3.62 -6.45
N ILE A 635 -33.54 -4.27 -7.36
CA ILE A 635 -34.84 -3.80 -7.85
C ILE A 635 -35.89 -3.82 -6.73
N ARG A 636 -35.95 -4.91 -5.97
CA ARG A 636 -36.92 -5.06 -4.88
C ARG A 636 -36.74 -3.99 -3.82
N LEU A 637 -35.51 -3.78 -3.36
CA LEU A 637 -35.22 -2.73 -2.40
C LEU A 637 -35.50 -1.34 -2.98
N GLY A 638 -35.27 -1.11 -4.27
CA GLY A 638 -35.64 0.15 -4.92
C GLY A 638 -37.14 0.44 -4.91
N LYS A 639 -37.98 -0.59 -5.09
CA LYS A 639 -39.43 -0.44 -5.21
C LYS A 639 -40.19 -0.54 -3.88
N ASP A 640 -39.65 -1.24 -2.88
CA ASP A 640 -40.35 -1.53 -1.63
C ASP A 640 -39.81 -0.69 -0.45
N ALA A 641 -40.45 0.46 -0.21
CA ALA A 641 -40.09 1.35 0.89
C ALA A 641 -40.32 0.71 2.27
N ASN A 642 -41.36 -0.12 2.42
CA ASN A 642 -41.66 -0.78 3.70
C ASN A 642 -40.57 -1.78 4.04
N LEU A 643 -40.10 -2.56 3.08
CA LEU A 643 -38.98 -3.48 3.26
C LEU A 643 -37.71 -2.74 3.68
N ARG A 644 -37.38 -1.62 3.03
CA ARG A 644 -36.23 -0.79 3.44
C ARG A 644 -36.35 -0.32 4.88
N GLN A 645 -37.52 0.14 5.30
CA GLN A 645 -37.78 0.57 6.68
C GLN A 645 -37.65 -0.59 7.68
N GLN A 646 -38.15 -1.78 7.34
CA GLN A 646 -38.04 -2.98 8.16
C GLN A 646 -36.56 -3.38 8.35
N ILE A 647 -35.78 -3.41 7.27
CA ILE A 647 -34.33 -3.71 7.34
C ILE A 647 -33.61 -2.67 8.20
N ALA A 648 -33.89 -1.37 7.98
CA ALA A 648 -33.29 -0.31 8.76
C ALA A 648 -33.62 -0.41 10.26
N TRP A 649 -34.85 -0.83 10.60
CA TRP A 649 -35.23 -1.07 11.98
C TRP A 649 -34.52 -2.29 12.58
N LYS A 650 -34.45 -3.40 11.86
CA LYS A 650 -33.68 -4.59 12.27
C LYS A 650 -32.21 -4.25 12.54
N LEU A 651 -31.58 -3.49 11.65
CA LEU A 651 -30.19 -3.04 11.83
C LEU A 651 -30.01 -2.15 13.06
N ARG A 652 -30.95 -1.26 13.36
CA ARG A 652 -30.89 -0.43 14.58
C ARG A 652 -31.04 -1.26 15.84
N GLN A 653 -31.94 -2.25 15.84
CA GLN A 653 -32.12 -3.16 16.98
C GLN A 653 -30.90 -4.06 17.18
N SER A 654 -30.29 -4.54 16.09
CA SER A 654 -29.19 -5.48 16.16
C SER A 654 -27.99 -4.94 16.93
N ARG A 655 -27.79 -3.62 16.96
CA ARG A 655 -26.74 -2.94 17.77
C ARG A 655 -26.73 -3.32 19.25
N GLN A 656 -27.85 -3.81 19.79
CA GLN A 656 -27.96 -4.20 21.20
C GLN A 656 -27.63 -5.67 21.46
N SER A 657 -27.73 -6.53 20.45
CA SER A 657 -27.75 -7.99 20.65
C SER A 657 -26.89 -8.79 19.70
N ALA A 658 -26.55 -8.24 18.53
CA ALA A 658 -25.86 -8.98 17.49
C ALA A 658 -24.35 -9.05 17.75
N PRO A 659 -23.71 -10.19 17.47
CA PRO A 659 -22.27 -10.38 17.75
C PRO A 659 -21.37 -9.37 17.06
N LEU A 660 -21.75 -8.93 15.86
CA LEU A 660 -20.99 -7.93 15.10
C LEU A 660 -20.77 -6.63 15.89
N TRP A 661 -21.69 -6.31 16.80
CA TRP A 661 -21.68 -5.08 17.59
C TRP A 661 -21.23 -5.28 19.04
N ASN A 662 -20.62 -6.44 19.34
CA ASN A 662 -20.22 -6.82 20.68
C ASN A 662 -18.71 -7.12 20.73
N GLY A 663 -17.90 -6.05 20.73
CA GLY A 663 -16.45 -6.14 20.79
C GLY A 663 -15.94 -6.88 22.02
N ARG A 664 -16.66 -6.77 23.15
CA ARG A 664 -16.34 -7.49 24.39
C ARG A 664 -16.48 -9.00 24.22
N GLN A 665 -17.59 -9.47 23.67
CA GLN A 665 -17.82 -10.90 23.45
C GLN A 665 -16.79 -11.46 22.47
N PHE A 666 -16.58 -10.79 21.34
CA PHE A 666 -15.55 -11.15 20.37
C PHE A 666 -14.17 -11.28 21.01
N THR A 667 -13.79 -10.33 21.87
CA THR A 667 -12.50 -10.38 22.59
C THR A 667 -12.41 -11.62 23.48
N ARG A 668 -13.47 -11.99 24.19
CA ARG A 668 -13.48 -13.21 25.01
C ARG A 668 -13.40 -14.48 24.17
N GLU A 669 -13.94 -14.49 22.96
CA GLU A 669 -13.84 -15.60 22.01
C GLU A 669 -12.43 -15.73 21.44
N ILE A 670 -11.80 -14.63 21.06
CA ILE A 670 -10.38 -14.55 20.65
C ILE A 670 -9.46 -15.03 21.78
N GLU A 671 -9.68 -14.58 23.00
CA GLU A 671 -8.88 -14.99 24.16
C GLU A 671 -8.98 -16.49 24.46
N LYS A 672 -10.18 -17.07 24.31
CA LYS A 672 -10.35 -18.52 24.38
C LYS A 672 -9.59 -19.22 23.26
N ALA A 673 -9.62 -18.67 22.04
CA ALA A 673 -8.84 -19.20 20.93
C ALA A 673 -7.34 -19.22 21.25
N PHE A 674 -6.78 -18.08 21.71
CA PHE A 674 -5.37 -17.99 22.11
C PHE A 674 -4.98 -18.97 23.21
N GLN A 675 -5.86 -19.20 24.19
CA GLN A 675 -5.62 -20.19 25.23
C GLN A 675 -5.61 -21.62 24.71
N VAL A 676 -6.49 -21.96 23.77
CA VAL A 676 -6.48 -23.31 23.19
C VAL A 676 -5.31 -23.50 22.24
N ILE A 677 -4.96 -22.46 21.46
CA ILE A 677 -3.82 -22.46 20.53
C ILE A 677 -2.51 -22.64 21.29
N SER A 678 -2.30 -21.91 22.39
CA SER A 678 -1.06 -21.99 23.19
C SER A 678 -0.86 -23.30 23.97
N ASN A 679 -1.91 -24.12 24.08
CA ASN A 679 -1.86 -25.42 24.77
C ASN A 679 -1.73 -26.62 23.82
N LYS A 680 -1.72 -26.40 22.51
CA LYS A 680 -1.47 -27.42 21.49
C LYS A 680 -0.01 -27.39 21.08
#